data_AF-A0A561TWY1-F1
#
_entry.id   AF-A0A561TWY1-F1
#
_cell.length_a   1.000
_cell.length_b   1.000
_cell.length_c   1.000
_cell.angle_alpha   90.00
_cell.angle_beta   90.00
_cell.angle_gamma   90.00
#
_symmetry.space_group_name_H-M   'P 1'
#
loop_
_entity.id
_entity.type
_entity.pdbx_description
1 polymer ?
#
loop_
_entity_poly.entity_id
_entity_poly.type
_entity_poly.pdbx_seq_one_letter_code
_entity_poly.pdbx_strand_id
1 'polypeptide(L)'
;MDRRGLDEDERALLAACRRDPVERRLLAVWRRWESHPATRPLWAAELQRRLAVDAGAPDTGLADRDGGLPGASARVLGMLLGGAVGEFTALGRVGQRTGALLFVLEGLIRAHTQLRSTGSGEPTSAAQAALRRWLHTRGVPWRDCGSDSPRPSGFLVAEPGLHDTSSDEPTLLTAVATFVSGHHQGTRQHPINSADTATAVPLGALAALWSGDPGTVFALGGDLAALTHGHPLGHSPASVLGTTTLWLLRGNDLENSLRQGLSGWQSGRTALGDALKLGLLSPAGFRPGPAHLGTSRSGLGALAVAARVSLACEDDFRAAITSASEHDGDAASAAVLCGQLLGALHGPTAIPADMLERLPVLDVIERLGRDAATEFGPEPDESAGWETRYPPDDSAITAQEPSTTDYRTGLTGVPRLAASRDRFLGAVLGCAVGEALGMPVASDNWDEIRARHGADGITDYVPAGHPSGRLGSDTQLLLFSVEGVLRANIARRAGDTDDPIRHLQHAYQRWLHTQHLSWPRAAGVFLREAPEPDGWLVRQRALFQTRNPGRTMMRTLIAFAKGQQPIGSPDHPVSDSAGSSAIMRAVPAALWSDDPSEVFALGMRSAALTHGHTTALLSAGALGFLTSRLLVGEPLADAVTGALAQLAPHQGHEEVTRRLTAAANLAGGAPLAPEELERELGTAGSAAEALAIGTYAALAADGDVDAALRIAANHSGNSATTAAVAGALTAAGTGAAKIPQRWTAELELHDVIAQLTHDATQEFGPRPPAWDTRYPPT
;
A
#
# COMPACT_ATOMS: atom_id res chain seq x y z
N MET A 1 0.36 27.40 -48.56
CA MET A 1 0.14 26.06 -47.97
C MET A 1 -0.65 25.23 -48.95
N ASP A 2 -0.07 24.10 -49.37
CA ASP A 2 -0.74 23.06 -50.14
C ASP A 2 -1.89 22.49 -49.30
N ARG A 3 -3.09 22.37 -49.89
CA ARG A 3 -4.35 22.09 -49.19
C ARG A 3 -4.82 20.65 -49.37
N ARG A 4 -3.95 19.78 -49.87
CA ARG A 4 -4.34 18.45 -50.38
C ARG A 4 -4.28 17.31 -49.37
N GLY A 5 -4.00 17.58 -48.09
CA GLY A 5 -3.88 16.55 -47.05
C GLY A 5 -4.62 16.82 -45.74
N LEU A 6 -5.57 17.77 -45.71
CA LEU A 6 -6.34 18.10 -44.50
C LEU A 6 -7.72 17.44 -44.54
N ASP A 7 -8.18 16.91 -43.42
CA ASP A 7 -9.53 16.35 -43.31
C ASP A 7 -10.62 17.45 -43.28
N GLU A 8 -11.88 17.03 -43.15
CA GLU A 8 -13.03 17.94 -43.23
C GLU A 8 -13.22 18.75 -41.94
N ASP A 9 -12.84 18.20 -40.78
CA ASP A 9 -12.89 18.84 -39.47
C ASP A 9 -11.74 19.85 -39.30
N GLU A 10 -10.54 19.51 -39.77
CA GLU A 10 -9.37 20.41 -39.83
C GLU A 10 -9.64 21.58 -40.78
N ARG A 11 -10.33 21.34 -41.91
CA ARG A 11 -10.78 22.41 -42.81
C ARG A 11 -11.86 23.28 -42.17
N ALA A 12 -12.75 22.70 -41.37
CA ALA A 12 -13.78 23.45 -40.63
C ALA A 12 -13.18 24.31 -39.51
N LEU A 13 -12.21 23.78 -38.76
CA LEU A 13 -11.45 24.51 -37.72
C LEU A 13 -10.60 25.64 -38.33
N LEU A 14 -9.88 25.37 -39.42
CA LEU A 14 -9.14 26.41 -40.16
C LEU A 14 -10.08 27.45 -40.80
N ALA A 15 -11.32 27.10 -41.12
CA ALA A 15 -12.33 28.04 -41.59
C ALA A 15 -12.95 28.86 -40.43
N ALA A 16 -13.07 28.29 -39.23
CA ALA A 16 -13.54 28.96 -38.03
C ALA A 16 -12.51 29.99 -37.50
N CYS A 17 -11.24 29.61 -37.37
CA CYS A 17 -10.16 30.52 -36.97
C CYS A 17 -9.87 31.65 -37.98
N ARG A 18 -10.43 31.58 -39.20
CA ARG A 18 -10.30 32.65 -40.21
C ARG A 18 -11.18 33.86 -39.93
N ARG A 19 -12.20 33.79 -39.07
CA ARG A 19 -13.20 34.86 -38.96
C ARG A 19 -12.89 35.95 -37.93
N ASP A 20 -12.00 35.72 -36.96
CA ASP A 20 -11.61 36.76 -36.01
C ASP A 20 -10.25 37.41 -36.38
N PRO A 21 -10.23 38.69 -36.81
CA PRO A 21 -8.99 39.40 -37.11
C PRO A 21 -8.12 39.65 -35.86
N VAL A 22 -8.70 39.63 -34.66
CA VAL A 22 -7.99 39.77 -33.38
C VAL A 22 -7.21 38.50 -33.07
N GLU A 23 -7.83 37.33 -33.19
CA GLU A 23 -7.15 36.04 -32.94
C GLU A 23 -6.00 35.80 -33.92
N ARG A 24 -6.17 36.11 -35.22
CA ARG A 24 -5.08 36.02 -36.21
C ARG A 24 -3.91 36.93 -35.85
N ARG A 25 -4.18 38.10 -35.29
CA ARG A 25 -3.16 39.05 -34.87
C ARG A 25 -2.45 38.58 -33.60
N LEU A 26 -3.18 38.00 -32.66
CA LEU A 26 -2.63 37.40 -31.44
C LEU A 26 -1.76 36.17 -31.77
N LEU A 27 -2.20 35.28 -32.65
CA LEU A 27 -1.42 34.12 -33.11
C LEU A 27 -0.14 34.54 -33.87
N ALA A 28 -0.22 35.58 -34.70
CA ALA A 28 0.95 36.10 -35.40
C ALA A 28 1.96 36.74 -34.43
N VAL A 29 1.48 37.45 -33.40
CA VAL A 29 2.31 38.02 -32.33
C VAL A 29 2.94 36.91 -31.50
N TRP A 30 2.19 35.88 -31.15
CA TRP A 30 2.67 34.71 -30.42
C TRP A 30 3.79 33.98 -31.17
N ARG A 31 3.58 33.61 -32.44
CA ARG A 31 4.60 32.97 -33.30
C ARG A 31 5.84 33.83 -33.50
N ARG A 32 5.69 35.16 -33.45
CA ARG A 32 6.82 36.09 -33.50
C ARG A 32 7.65 36.02 -32.21
N TRP A 33 7.01 35.93 -31.05
CA TRP A 33 7.69 35.75 -29.76
C TRP A 33 8.31 34.36 -29.59
N GLU A 34 7.79 33.36 -30.29
CA GLU A 34 8.36 32.01 -30.33
C GLU A 34 9.62 31.96 -31.19
N SER A 35 9.57 32.54 -32.39
CA SER A 35 10.73 32.62 -33.30
C SER A 35 11.81 33.63 -32.87
N HIS A 36 11.47 34.63 -32.06
CA HIS A 36 12.39 35.69 -31.61
C HIS A 36 12.20 36.02 -30.12
N PRO A 37 12.69 35.16 -29.20
CA PRO A 37 12.45 35.26 -27.75
C PRO A 37 12.89 36.60 -27.14
N ALA A 38 13.96 37.19 -27.67
CA ALA A 38 14.48 38.50 -27.24
C ALA A 38 13.51 39.68 -27.46
N THR A 39 12.47 39.49 -28.29
CA THR A 39 11.44 40.52 -28.57
C THR A 39 10.16 40.33 -27.76
N ARG A 40 10.14 39.33 -26.85
CA ARG A 40 8.99 39.00 -26.00
C ARG A 40 8.87 40.00 -24.85
N PRO A 41 7.70 40.66 -24.66
CA PRO A 41 7.46 41.49 -23.49
C PRO A 41 7.49 40.66 -22.20
N LEU A 42 8.01 41.23 -21.12
CA LEU A 42 8.13 40.56 -19.81
C LEU A 42 6.79 40.01 -19.28
N TRP A 43 5.68 40.70 -19.51
CA TRP A 43 4.35 40.23 -19.09
C TRP A 43 3.89 38.99 -19.89
N ALA A 44 4.32 38.86 -21.15
CA ALA A 44 3.98 37.71 -21.99
C ALA A 44 4.86 36.50 -21.65
N ALA A 45 6.12 36.75 -21.25
CA ALA A 45 6.96 35.72 -20.64
C ALA A 45 6.35 35.23 -19.31
N GLU A 46 5.84 36.13 -18.48
CA GLU A 46 5.15 35.80 -17.22
C GLU A 46 3.81 35.11 -17.46
N LEU A 47 3.02 35.51 -18.47
CA LEU A 47 1.78 34.84 -18.85
C LEU A 47 2.06 33.44 -19.43
N GLN A 48 3.10 33.28 -20.25
CA GLN A 48 3.53 31.97 -20.73
C GLN A 48 4.06 31.10 -19.59
N ARG A 49 4.79 31.68 -18.62
CA ARG A 49 5.19 30.98 -17.40
C ARG A 49 3.97 30.52 -16.61
N ARG A 50 2.94 31.36 -16.45
CA ARG A 50 1.67 31.04 -15.79
C ARG A 50 0.81 30.03 -16.55
N LEU A 51 0.82 30.06 -17.88
CA LEU A 51 0.14 29.07 -18.74
C LEU A 51 0.94 27.76 -18.83
N ALA A 52 2.26 27.81 -18.64
CA ALA A 52 3.12 26.63 -18.48
C ALA A 52 2.98 25.98 -17.09
N VAL A 53 2.40 26.68 -16.09
CA VAL A 53 2.02 26.06 -14.80
C VAL A 53 0.92 25.00 -15.00
N ASP A 54 0.07 25.13 -16.03
CA ASP A 54 -0.94 24.11 -16.38
C ASP A 54 -0.37 22.97 -17.25
N ALA A 55 0.86 23.12 -17.77
CA ALA A 55 1.60 22.09 -18.50
C ALA A 55 2.87 21.71 -17.70
N GLY A 56 2.67 21.25 -16.47
CA GLY A 56 3.77 20.85 -15.60
C GLY A 56 4.64 19.76 -16.24
N ALA A 57 5.96 19.89 -16.13
CA ALA A 57 6.87 18.78 -16.35
C ALA A 57 6.41 17.57 -15.51
N PRO A 58 6.55 16.33 -16.00
CA PRO A 58 6.14 15.15 -15.25
C PRO A 58 6.90 15.10 -13.92
N ASP A 59 6.17 14.92 -12.81
CA ASP A 59 6.74 14.69 -11.48
C ASP A 59 7.33 13.28 -11.45
N THR A 60 8.60 13.15 -11.80
CA THR A 60 9.36 11.90 -11.89
C THR A 60 10.37 11.79 -10.74
N GLY A 61 11.17 10.72 -10.74
CA GLY A 61 12.32 10.61 -9.84
C GLY A 61 13.42 11.64 -10.05
N LEU A 62 13.49 12.25 -11.24
CA LEU A 62 14.61 13.10 -11.68
C LEU A 62 14.20 14.54 -11.96
N ALA A 63 12.89 14.83 -12.00
CA ALA A 63 12.34 16.15 -12.20
C ALA A 63 11.13 16.37 -11.30
N ASP A 64 11.01 17.57 -10.75
CA ASP A 64 9.84 18.04 -10.04
C ASP A 64 9.19 19.21 -10.82
N ARG A 65 8.23 19.90 -10.19
CA ARG A 65 7.53 21.04 -10.79
C ARG A 65 8.44 22.24 -11.08
N ASP A 66 9.58 22.32 -10.40
CA ASP A 66 10.55 23.41 -10.50
C ASP A 66 11.71 23.08 -11.46
N GLY A 67 11.86 21.82 -11.87
CA GLY A 67 12.77 21.36 -12.92
C GLY A 67 13.56 20.10 -12.55
N GLY A 68 14.75 19.94 -13.14
CA GLY A 68 15.61 18.79 -12.88
C GLY A 68 16.29 18.85 -11.50
N LEU A 69 16.39 17.70 -10.85
CA LEU A 69 17.00 17.58 -9.52
C LEU A 69 18.54 17.56 -9.59
N PRO A 70 19.25 18.38 -8.77
CA PRO A 70 20.71 18.45 -8.79
C PRO A 70 21.38 17.10 -8.54
N GLY A 71 22.25 16.67 -9.46
CA GLY A 71 23.02 15.44 -9.33
C GLY A 71 22.24 14.14 -9.53
N ALA A 72 20.91 14.20 -9.72
CA ALA A 72 20.08 13.00 -9.86
C ALA A 72 20.50 12.11 -11.03
N SER A 73 20.84 12.69 -12.19
CA SER A 73 21.35 11.94 -13.36
C SER A 73 22.64 11.17 -13.04
N ALA A 74 23.56 11.77 -12.28
CA ALA A 74 24.77 11.09 -11.85
C ALA A 74 24.45 9.97 -10.85
N ARG A 75 23.53 10.21 -9.92
CA ARG A 75 23.07 9.18 -8.96
C ARG A 75 22.41 7.99 -9.65
N VAL A 76 21.62 8.19 -10.71
CA VAL A 76 21.08 7.08 -11.53
C VAL A 76 22.19 6.26 -12.16
N LEU A 77 23.18 6.91 -12.77
CA LEU A 77 24.31 6.20 -13.37
C LEU A 77 25.11 5.44 -12.30
N GLY A 78 25.35 6.06 -11.15
CA GLY A 78 26.01 5.43 -10.01
C GLY A 78 25.25 4.20 -9.52
N MET A 79 23.92 4.29 -9.38
CA MET A 79 23.04 3.17 -8.99
C MET A 79 23.20 1.97 -9.95
N LEU A 80 23.16 2.22 -11.26
CA LEU A 80 23.27 1.17 -12.28
C LEU A 80 24.66 0.52 -12.29
N LEU A 81 25.72 1.35 -12.30
CA LEU A 81 27.10 0.87 -12.28
C LEU A 81 27.41 0.14 -10.97
N GLY A 82 26.96 0.67 -9.84
CA GLY A 82 27.21 0.08 -8.54
C GLY A 82 26.57 -1.30 -8.41
N GLY A 83 25.32 -1.46 -8.88
CA GLY A 83 24.67 -2.77 -8.93
C GLY A 83 25.42 -3.77 -9.81
N ALA A 84 25.86 -3.36 -10.99
CA ALA A 84 26.64 -4.21 -11.90
C ALA A 84 28.01 -4.60 -11.33
N VAL A 85 28.73 -3.66 -10.68
CA VAL A 85 29.97 -3.94 -9.96
C VAL A 85 29.74 -4.92 -8.82
N GLY A 86 28.64 -4.79 -8.09
CA GLY A 86 28.23 -5.71 -7.03
C GLY A 86 28.07 -7.14 -7.55
N GLU A 87 27.28 -7.32 -8.61
CA GLU A 87 27.08 -8.65 -9.23
C GLU A 87 28.39 -9.22 -9.78
N PHE A 88 29.17 -8.41 -10.48
CA PHE A 88 30.44 -8.84 -11.06
C PHE A 88 31.45 -9.25 -9.99
N THR A 89 31.46 -8.56 -8.85
CA THR A 89 32.34 -8.93 -7.73
C THR A 89 31.93 -10.26 -7.11
N ALA A 90 30.63 -10.51 -6.97
CA ALA A 90 30.11 -11.75 -6.39
C ALA A 90 30.24 -12.96 -7.33
N LEU A 91 30.03 -12.77 -8.65
CA LEU A 91 29.94 -13.87 -9.62
C LEU A 91 31.15 -13.99 -10.56
N GLY A 92 32.00 -12.96 -10.65
CA GLY A 92 33.08 -12.87 -11.63
C GLY A 92 32.61 -12.61 -13.07
N ARG A 93 31.31 -12.35 -13.27
CA ARG A 93 30.68 -12.02 -14.55
C ARG A 93 29.44 -11.16 -14.33
N VAL A 94 28.95 -10.54 -15.41
CA VAL A 94 27.64 -9.88 -15.40
C VAL A 94 26.57 -10.96 -15.47
N GLY A 95 25.72 -11.01 -14.44
CA GLY A 95 24.76 -12.10 -14.24
C GLY A 95 23.37 -11.77 -14.74
N GLN A 96 22.41 -12.64 -14.41
CA GLN A 96 21.03 -12.47 -14.85
C GLN A 96 20.35 -11.25 -14.23
N ARG A 97 20.77 -10.78 -13.04
CA ARG A 97 20.13 -9.64 -12.36
C ARG A 97 20.41 -8.35 -13.10
N THR A 98 21.69 -8.06 -13.40
CA THR A 98 22.06 -6.87 -14.19
C THR A 98 21.44 -6.93 -15.58
N GLY A 99 21.49 -8.09 -16.24
CA GLY A 99 20.86 -8.27 -17.56
C GLY A 99 19.37 -7.93 -17.53
N ALA A 100 18.60 -8.56 -16.64
CA ALA A 100 17.16 -8.31 -16.53
C ALA A 100 16.85 -6.86 -16.16
N LEU A 101 17.62 -6.26 -15.25
CA LEU A 101 17.49 -4.86 -14.85
C LEU A 101 17.68 -3.89 -16.02
N LEU A 102 18.69 -4.11 -16.87
CA LEU A 102 18.93 -3.27 -18.05
C LEU A 102 17.78 -3.38 -19.06
N PHE A 103 17.29 -4.60 -19.31
CA PHE A 103 16.12 -4.79 -20.17
C PHE A 103 14.87 -4.12 -19.62
N VAL A 104 14.58 -4.27 -18.32
CA VAL A 104 13.42 -3.62 -17.68
C VAL A 104 13.56 -2.10 -17.74
N LEU A 105 14.74 -1.53 -17.52
CA LEU A 105 14.97 -0.09 -17.69
C LEU A 105 14.71 0.37 -19.13
N GLU A 106 15.19 -0.35 -20.15
CA GLU A 106 14.85 -0.08 -21.55
C GLU A 106 13.33 -0.13 -21.79
N GLY A 107 12.63 -1.10 -21.19
CA GLY A 107 11.17 -1.21 -21.23
C GLY A 107 10.48 0.02 -20.61
N LEU A 108 10.93 0.47 -19.45
CA LEU A 108 10.38 1.65 -18.78
C LEU A 108 10.63 2.93 -19.59
N ILE A 109 11.80 3.08 -20.23
CA ILE A 109 12.08 4.20 -21.16
C ILE A 109 11.04 4.20 -22.29
N ARG A 110 10.79 3.06 -22.93
CA ARG A 110 9.79 2.93 -24.00
C ARG A 110 8.39 3.27 -23.53
N ALA A 111 7.99 2.76 -22.36
CA ALA A 111 6.68 3.04 -21.78
C ALA A 111 6.51 4.52 -21.44
N HIS A 112 7.55 5.18 -20.96
CA HIS A 112 7.53 6.61 -20.67
C HIS A 112 7.50 7.45 -21.96
N THR A 113 8.21 7.03 -23.00
CA THR A 113 8.16 7.65 -24.34
C THR A 113 6.76 7.53 -24.95
N GLN A 114 6.14 6.35 -24.80
CA GLN A 114 4.76 6.12 -25.22
C GLN A 114 3.77 6.96 -24.40
N LEU A 115 3.95 7.04 -23.08
CA LEU A 115 3.13 7.86 -22.19
C LEU A 115 3.14 9.33 -22.63
N ARG A 116 4.31 9.88 -22.97
CA ARG A 116 4.40 11.26 -23.47
C ARG A 116 3.76 11.44 -24.86
N SER A 117 4.01 10.52 -25.79
CA SER A 117 3.56 10.66 -27.18
C SER A 117 2.07 10.39 -27.36
N THR A 118 1.50 9.40 -26.65
CA THR A 118 0.11 8.95 -26.84
C THR A 118 -0.78 9.17 -25.62
N GLY A 119 -0.23 9.64 -24.49
CA GLY A 119 -0.96 9.75 -23.22
C GLY A 119 -1.17 8.41 -22.50
N SER A 120 -0.59 7.32 -23.01
CA SER A 120 -0.77 5.98 -22.45
C SER A 120 0.54 5.19 -22.41
N GLY A 121 1.06 4.93 -21.23
CA GLY A 121 2.15 3.98 -20.99
C GLY A 121 1.86 3.18 -19.74
N GLU A 122 2.11 1.88 -19.76
CA GLU A 122 1.91 1.00 -18.60
C GLU A 122 3.25 0.30 -18.27
N PRO A 123 3.84 0.61 -17.10
CA PRO A 123 5.21 0.21 -16.79
C PRO A 123 5.36 -1.30 -16.58
N THR A 124 4.37 -2.00 -16.03
CA THR A 124 4.50 -3.43 -15.74
C THR A 124 4.43 -4.30 -17.00
N SER A 125 3.60 -3.94 -17.97
CA SER A 125 3.48 -4.54 -19.30
C SER A 125 4.76 -4.33 -20.10
N ALA A 126 5.34 -3.13 -20.01
CA ALA A 126 6.60 -2.85 -20.68
C ALA A 126 7.79 -3.60 -20.03
N ALA A 127 7.80 -3.72 -18.70
CA ALA A 127 8.75 -4.57 -18.00
C ALA A 127 8.58 -6.05 -18.39
N GLN A 128 7.34 -6.53 -18.55
CA GLN A 128 7.08 -7.89 -19.04
C GLN A 128 7.59 -8.09 -20.47
N ALA A 129 7.32 -7.16 -21.39
CA ALA A 129 7.82 -7.21 -22.76
C ALA A 129 9.35 -7.18 -22.80
N ALA A 130 9.98 -6.38 -21.93
CA ALA A 130 11.42 -6.37 -21.73
C ALA A 130 11.96 -7.72 -21.22
N LEU A 131 11.29 -8.37 -20.27
CA LEU A 131 11.70 -9.69 -19.78
C LEU A 131 11.59 -10.78 -20.87
N ARG A 132 10.66 -10.67 -21.83
CA ARG A 132 10.64 -11.54 -23.02
C ARG A 132 11.86 -11.34 -23.91
N ARG A 133 12.28 -10.09 -24.11
CA ARG A 133 13.53 -9.76 -24.86
C ARG A 133 14.77 -10.27 -24.13
N TRP A 134 14.80 -10.13 -22.80
CA TRP A 134 15.85 -10.70 -21.96
C TRP A 134 15.89 -12.23 -22.07
N LEU A 135 14.74 -12.92 -22.04
CA LEU A 135 14.68 -14.38 -22.21
C LEU A 135 15.32 -14.82 -23.54
N HIS A 136 15.12 -14.05 -24.60
CA HIS A 136 15.73 -14.32 -25.90
C HIS A 136 17.26 -14.31 -25.86
N THR A 137 17.89 -13.39 -25.11
CA THR A 137 19.35 -13.36 -24.96
C THR A 137 19.90 -14.50 -24.10
N ARG A 138 19.02 -15.32 -23.50
CA ARG A 138 19.37 -16.57 -22.80
C ARG A 138 19.35 -17.81 -23.70
N GLY A 139 19.16 -17.63 -25.01
CA GLY A 139 19.19 -18.71 -26.00
C GLY A 139 17.81 -19.29 -26.36
N VAL A 140 16.71 -18.72 -25.83
CA VAL A 140 15.36 -19.09 -26.25
C VAL A 140 15.05 -18.45 -27.61
N PRO A 141 14.62 -19.18 -28.64
CA PRO A 141 14.25 -18.57 -29.93
C PRO A 141 13.14 -17.53 -29.76
N TRP A 142 13.22 -16.40 -30.47
CA TRP A 142 12.27 -15.29 -30.29
C TRP A 142 10.79 -15.70 -30.48
N ARG A 143 10.52 -16.59 -31.44
CA ARG A 143 9.18 -17.16 -31.67
C ARG A 143 8.60 -17.90 -30.46
N ASP A 144 9.46 -18.37 -29.57
CA ASP A 144 9.10 -19.12 -28.37
C ASP A 144 9.07 -18.19 -27.13
N CYS A 145 9.29 -16.88 -27.30
CA CYS A 145 9.27 -15.86 -26.24
C CYS A 145 7.89 -15.20 -26.05
N GLY A 146 6.84 -15.69 -26.71
CA GLY A 146 5.45 -15.25 -26.46
C GLY A 146 5.16 -13.82 -26.93
N SER A 147 5.74 -13.40 -28.07
CA SER A 147 5.47 -12.11 -28.72
C SER A 147 4.87 -12.32 -30.11
N ASP A 148 3.89 -11.49 -30.48
CA ASP A 148 3.30 -11.48 -31.82
C ASP A 148 4.21 -10.81 -32.87
N SER A 149 5.27 -10.11 -32.42
CA SER A 149 6.23 -9.47 -33.32
C SER A 149 7.15 -10.50 -33.98
N PRO A 150 7.43 -10.40 -35.29
CA PRO A 150 8.25 -11.37 -36.01
C PRO A 150 9.73 -11.35 -35.59
N ARG A 151 10.22 -10.26 -34.97
CA ARG A 151 11.61 -10.11 -34.53
C ARG A 151 11.70 -9.27 -33.25
N PRO A 152 12.70 -9.51 -32.39
CA PRO A 152 12.91 -8.67 -31.22
C PRO A 152 13.38 -7.27 -31.64
N SER A 153 12.86 -6.23 -30.98
CA SER A 153 13.28 -4.83 -31.18
C SER A 153 14.20 -4.37 -30.05
N GLY A 154 14.94 -3.28 -30.25
CA GLY A 154 15.85 -2.71 -29.25
C GLY A 154 17.31 -3.05 -29.42
N PHE A 155 18.16 -2.13 -28.94
CA PHE A 155 19.60 -2.26 -29.09
C PHE A 155 20.18 -3.29 -28.12
N LEU A 156 19.63 -3.45 -26.92
CA LEU A 156 20.12 -4.41 -25.92
C LEU A 156 20.10 -5.86 -26.41
N VAL A 157 19.14 -6.22 -27.27
CA VAL A 157 19.08 -7.56 -27.88
C VAL A 157 20.28 -7.84 -28.78
N ALA A 158 20.89 -6.80 -29.36
CA ALA A 158 22.06 -6.93 -30.22
C ALA A 158 23.39 -6.90 -29.45
N GLU A 159 23.39 -6.58 -28.15
CA GLU A 159 24.61 -6.40 -27.35
C GLU A 159 25.22 -7.74 -26.93
N PRO A 160 26.34 -8.20 -27.52
CA PRO A 160 26.86 -9.55 -27.30
C PRO A 160 27.25 -9.82 -25.83
N GLY A 161 27.64 -8.78 -25.09
CA GLY A 161 27.97 -8.87 -23.67
C GLY A 161 26.79 -9.20 -22.75
N LEU A 162 25.56 -9.13 -23.26
CA LEU A 162 24.33 -9.52 -22.53
C LEU A 162 23.80 -10.91 -22.93
N HIS A 163 24.42 -11.55 -23.94
CA HIS A 163 24.11 -12.93 -24.32
C HIS A 163 24.91 -13.90 -23.48
N ASP A 164 24.21 -14.68 -22.66
CA ASP A 164 24.81 -15.72 -21.84
C ASP A 164 23.75 -16.80 -21.61
N THR A 165 24.13 -18.07 -21.63
CA THR A 165 23.20 -19.20 -21.45
C THR A 165 23.36 -19.84 -20.08
N SER A 166 24.36 -19.43 -19.30
CA SER A 166 24.54 -19.90 -17.93
C SER A 166 23.39 -19.43 -17.04
N SER A 167 23.06 -20.20 -16.01
CA SER A 167 22.01 -19.81 -15.06
C SER A 167 22.59 -19.70 -13.67
N ASP A 168 22.55 -18.48 -13.12
CA ASP A 168 22.70 -18.21 -11.70
C ASP A 168 21.36 -18.13 -10.99
N GLU A 169 20.25 -17.86 -11.70
CA GLU A 169 18.95 -17.59 -11.07
C GLU A 169 17.75 -18.33 -11.71
N PRO A 170 17.45 -19.56 -11.27
CA PRO A 170 16.41 -20.38 -11.88
C PRO A 170 14.99 -19.82 -11.69
N THR A 171 14.73 -19.08 -10.60
CA THR A 171 13.40 -18.53 -10.28
C THR A 171 12.96 -17.53 -11.34
N LEU A 172 13.82 -16.57 -11.67
CA LEU A 172 13.53 -15.53 -12.66
C LEU A 172 13.27 -16.15 -14.03
N LEU A 173 14.15 -17.04 -14.49
CA LEU A 173 14.02 -17.74 -15.76
C LEU A 173 12.72 -18.55 -15.83
N THR A 174 12.42 -19.32 -14.77
CA THR A 174 11.22 -20.17 -14.72
C THR A 174 9.95 -19.33 -14.72
N ALA A 175 9.90 -18.24 -13.95
CA ALA A 175 8.74 -17.36 -13.91
C ALA A 175 8.46 -16.72 -15.27
N VAL A 176 9.51 -16.27 -15.96
CA VAL A 176 9.39 -15.69 -17.31
C VAL A 176 8.92 -16.74 -18.32
N ALA A 177 9.47 -17.96 -18.27
CA ALA A 177 9.02 -19.06 -19.13
C ALA A 177 7.55 -19.45 -18.89
N THR A 178 7.09 -19.42 -17.63
CA THR A 178 5.71 -19.76 -17.25
C THR A 178 4.69 -18.84 -17.90
N PHE A 179 4.86 -17.51 -17.81
CA PHE A 179 3.90 -16.59 -18.44
C PHE A 179 4.03 -16.54 -19.97
N VAL A 180 5.23 -16.78 -20.52
CA VAL A 180 5.43 -16.94 -21.97
C VAL A 180 4.66 -18.15 -22.51
N SER A 181 4.44 -19.17 -21.68
CA SER A 181 3.67 -20.38 -22.02
C SER A 181 2.15 -20.19 -21.94
N GLY A 182 1.66 -18.96 -21.76
CA GLY A 182 0.22 -18.64 -21.74
C GLY A 182 -0.44 -18.63 -20.36
N HIS A 183 0.34 -18.70 -19.28
CA HIS A 183 -0.18 -18.51 -17.91
C HIS A 183 -0.33 -17.01 -17.59
N HIS A 184 -1.23 -16.70 -16.64
CA HIS A 184 -1.43 -15.34 -16.16
C HIS A 184 -0.13 -14.75 -15.58
N GLN A 185 0.03 -13.43 -15.77
CA GLN A 185 1.14 -12.66 -15.21
C GLN A 185 1.14 -12.72 -13.67
N GLY A 186 2.32 -12.78 -13.09
CA GLY A 186 2.50 -12.61 -11.65
C GLY A 186 2.16 -11.18 -11.21
N THR A 187 1.32 -11.06 -10.20
CA THR A 187 1.03 -9.80 -9.51
C THR A 187 1.08 -10.03 -8.00
N ARG A 188 1.12 -8.96 -7.20
CA ARG A 188 1.05 -9.08 -5.73
C ARG A 188 -0.26 -9.72 -5.23
N GLN A 189 -1.33 -9.60 -6.01
CA GLN A 189 -2.64 -10.19 -5.70
C GLN A 189 -2.77 -11.62 -6.21
N HIS A 190 -2.19 -11.90 -7.38
CA HIS A 190 -2.21 -13.19 -8.05
C HIS A 190 -0.77 -13.66 -8.29
N PRO A 191 -0.12 -14.25 -7.28
CA PRO A 191 1.28 -14.64 -7.35
C PRO A 191 1.49 -15.79 -8.36
N ILE A 192 2.51 -15.67 -9.21
CA ILE A 192 2.87 -16.70 -10.20
C ILE A 192 3.61 -17.90 -9.58
N ASN A 193 4.16 -17.71 -8.38
CA ASN A 193 4.86 -18.73 -7.57
C ASN A 193 4.93 -18.29 -6.11
N SER A 194 5.49 -19.13 -5.23
CA SER A 194 5.73 -18.81 -3.82
C SER A 194 7.19 -18.45 -3.52
N ALA A 195 7.97 -18.01 -4.52
CA ALA A 195 9.39 -17.74 -4.36
C ALA A 195 9.64 -16.44 -3.57
N ASP A 196 10.53 -16.51 -2.59
CA ASP A 196 10.92 -15.40 -1.72
C ASP A 196 12.35 -14.89 -1.96
N THR A 197 13.03 -15.38 -3.00
CA THR A 197 14.42 -15.05 -3.35
C THR A 197 14.61 -13.59 -3.76
N ALA A 198 15.83 -13.07 -3.65
CA ALA A 198 16.10 -11.63 -3.79
C ALA A 198 16.30 -11.14 -5.25
N THR A 199 16.28 -12.03 -6.22
CA THR A 199 16.72 -11.76 -7.61
C THR A 199 15.94 -10.66 -8.32
N ALA A 200 14.66 -10.49 -8.00
CA ALA A 200 13.83 -9.41 -8.56
C ALA A 200 13.84 -8.12 -7.72
N VAL A 201 14.40 -8.14 -6.50
CA VAL A 201 14.47 -6.97 -5.63
C VAL A 201 15.20 -5.79 -6.28
N PRO A 202 16.34 -5.98 -7.00
CA PRO A 202 17.03 -4.89 -7.70
C PRO A 202 16.17 -4.12 -8.71
N LEU A 203 15.11 -4.74 -9.27
CA LEU A 203 14.19 -4.07 -10.20
C LEU A 203 13.41 -2.94 -9.51
N GLY A 204 13.20 -3.03 -8.20
CA GLY A 204 12.51 -2.01 -7.41
C GLY A 204 13.16 -0.64 -7.48
N ALA A 205 14.48 -0.56 -7.60
CA ALA A 205 15.20 0.71 -7.73
C ALA A 205 14.79 1.50 -8.98
N LEU A 206 14.39 0.81 -10.06
CA LEU A 206 13.94 1.45 -11.30
C LEU A 206 12.60 2.18 -11.13
N ALA A 207 11.76 1.73 -10.20
CA ALA A 207 10.48 2.39 -9.91
C ALA A 207 10.67 3.85 -9.46
N ALA A 208 11.82 4.16 -8.85
CA ALA A 208 12.17 5.50 -8.42
C ALA A 208 12.23 6.50 -9.59
N LEU A 209 12.49 6.04 -10.82
CA LEU A 209 12.54 6.91 -12.01
C LEU A 209 11.15 7.31 -12.50
N TRP A 210 10.15 6.47 -12.26
CA TRP A 210 8.83 6.58 -12.88
C TRP A 210 7.97 7.73 -12.32
N SER A 211 8.07 7.97 -11.01
CA SER A 211 7.21 8.94 -10.32
C SER A 211 7.95 9.62 -9.17
N GLY A 212 7.65 10.89 -8.94
CA GLY A 212 8.09 11.63 -7.77
C GLY A 212 7.25 11.37 -6.51
N ASP A 213 6.14 10.63 -6.63
CA ASP A 213 5.28 10.23 -5.52
C ASP A 213 5.78 8.94 -4.84
N PRO A 214 6.18 8.98 -3.55
CA PRO A 214 6.71 7.82 -2.84
C PRO A 214 5.75 6.62 -2.81
N GLY A 215 4.44 6.84 -2.75
CA GLY A 215 3.43 5.77 -2.73
C GLY A 215 3.36 5.03 -4.07
N THR A 216 3.38 5.77 -5.17
CA THR A 216 3.45 5.23 -6.54
C THR A 216 4.73 4.43 -6.74
N VAL A 217 5.88 4.96 -6.29
CA VAL A 217 7.18 4.26 -6.37
C VAL A 217 7.16 2.98 -5.55
N PHE A 218 6.59 3.02 -4.33
CA PHE A 218 6.48 1.85 -3.47
C PHE A 218 5.63 0.75 -4.12
N ALA A 219 4.48 1.11 -4.67
CA ALA A 219 3.60 0.17 -5.37
C ALA A 219 4.28 -0.43 -6.60
N LEU A 220 4.80 0.42 -7.49
CA LEU A 220 5.45 -0.03 -8.72
C LEU A 220 6.67 -0.90 -8.45
N GLY A 221 7.50 -0.56 -7.45
CA GLY A 221 8.67 -1.37 -7.09
C GLY A 221 8.30 -2.81 -6.72
N GLY A 222 7.23 -2.97 -5.93
CA GLY A 222 6.70 -4.28 -5.57
C GLY A 222 6.07 -5.00 -6.76
N ASP A 223 5.35 -4.30 -7.62
CA ASP A 223 4.70 -4.89 -8.79
C ASP A 223 5.71 -5.34 -9.86
N LEU A 224 6.82 -4.61 -10.07
CA LEU A 224 7.92 -5.03 -10.94
C LEU A 224 8.55 -6.34 -10.46
N ALA A 225 8.73 -6.51 -9.14
CA ALA A 225 9.26 -7.75 -8.58
C ALA A 225 8.23 -8.90 -8.61
N ALA A 226 6.96 -8.58 -8.37
CA ALA A 226 5.85 -9.55 -8.34
C ALA A 226 5.56 -10.19 -9.70
N LEU A 227 6.04 -9.61 -10.81
CA LEU A 227 6.05 -10.25 -12.13
C LEU A 227 6.69 -11.64 -12.09
N THR A 228 7.65 -11.86 -11.20
CA THR A 228 8.44 -13.10 -11.15
C THR A 228 8.53 -13.74 -9.76
N HIS A 229 8.30 -13.01 -8.68
CA HIS A 229 8.41 -13.50 -7.30
C HIS A 229 7.12 -13.22 -6.54
N GLY A 230 6.35 -14.27 -6.22
CA GLY A 230 5.01 -14.08 -5.63
C GLY A 230 4.94 -14.07 -4.10
N HIS A 231 6.05 -14.32 -3.38
CA HIS A 231 6.06 -14.21 -1.93
C HIS A 231 6.34 -12.76 -1.46
N PRO A 232 5.69 -12.25 -0.40
CA PRO A 232 5.93 -10.90 0.12
C PRO A 232 7.40 -10.61 0.46
N LEU A 233 8.12 -11.59 1.01
CA LEU A 233 9.56 -11.45 1.29
C LEU A 233 10.44 -11.40 0.02
N GLY A 234 9.91 -11.77 -1.15
CA GLY A 234 10.58 -11.67 -2.45
C GLY A 234 10.27 -10.40 -3.22
N HIS A 235 9.07 -9.81 -3.06
CA HIS A 235 8.66 -8.61 -3.80
C HIS A 235 8.57 -7.32 -2.96
N SER A 236 8.15 -7.36 -1.70
CA SER A 236 8.03 -6.14 -0.86
C SER A 236 9.36 -5.45 -0.54
N PRO A 237 10.52 -6.14 -0.44
CA PRO A 237 11.82 -5.46 -0.38
C PRO A 237 12.10 -4.57 -1.60
N ALA A 238 11.53 -4.90 -2.78
CA ALA A 238 11.67 -4.08 -3.97
C ALA A 238 10.94 -2.74 -3.83
N SER A 239 9.78 -2.73 -3.15
CA SER A 239 9.07 -1.50 -2.78
C SER A 239 9.92 -0.60 -1.88
N VAL A 240 10.55 -1.18 -0.84
CA VAL A 240 11.45 -0.44 0.06
C VAL A 240 12.66 0.11 -0.69
N LEU A 241 13.29 -0.70 -1.55
CA LEU A 241 14.42 -0.27 -2.37
C LEU A 241 14.04 0.88 -3.30
N GLY A 242 12.89 0.80 -3.97
CA GLY A 242 12.39 1.85 -4.86
C GLY A 242 12.21 3.18 -4.13
N THR A 243 11.48 3.18 -3.01
CA THR A 243 11.26 4.41 -2.23
C THR A 243 12.57 4.93 -1.62
N THR A 244 13.46 4.05 -1.13
CA THR A 244 14.80 4.46 -0.66
C THR A 244 15.58 5.14 -1.78
N THR A 245 15.57 4.56 -2.98
CA THR A 245 16.26 5.09 -4.15
C THR A 245 15.69 6.45 -4.54
N LEU A 246 14.37 6.65 -4.51
CA LEU A 246 13.75 7.97 -4.76
C LEU A 246 14.32 9.07 -3.86
N TRP A 247 14.43 8.81 -2.55
CA TRP A 247 14.97 9.79 -1.60
C TRP A 247 16.47 10.03 -1.79
N LEU A 248 17.24 8.99 -2.13
CA LEU A 248 18.64 9.12 -2.52
C LEU A 248 18.78 9.97 -3.79
N LEU A 249 17.98 9.76 -4.83
CA LEU A 249 18.01 10.57 -6.05
C LEU A 249 17.68 12.05 -5.76
N ARG A 250 16.87 12.31 -4.74
CA ARG A 250 16.52 13.65 -4.22
C ARG A 250 17.55 14.26 -3.27
N GLY A 251 18.69 13.61 -3.07
CA GLY A 251 19.81 14.18 -2.30
C GLY A 251 19.77 13.93 -0.79
N ASN A 252 18.89 13.06 -0.30
CA ASN A 252 18.84 12.69 1.11
C ASN A 252 20.01 11.75 1.47
N ASP A 253 20.37 11.71 2.76
CA ASP A 253 21.33 10.73 3.28
C ASP A 253 20.74 9.31 3.30
N LEU A 254 21.63 8.32 3.48
CA LEU A 254 21.29 6.91 3.41
C LEU A 254 20.36 6.46 4.54
N GLU A 255 20.61 6.91 5.78
CA GLU A 255 19.81 6.54 6.94
C GLU A 255 18.35 6.99 6.75
N ASN A 256 18.15 8.27 6.47
CA ASN A 256 16.82 8.83 6.28
C ASN A 256 16.12 8.20 5.09
N SER A 257 16.82 7.97 3.98
CA SER A 257 16.26 7.31 2.81
C SER A 257 15.77 5.89 3.11
N LEU A 258 16.56 5.10 3.86
CA LEU A 258 16.18 3.74 4.28
C LEU A 258 14.99 3.75 5.24
N ARG A 259 14.96 4.69 6.21
CA ARG A 259 13.83 4.85 7.13
C ARG A 259 12.54 5.21 6.39
N GLN A 260 12.63 6.11 5.42
CA GLN A 260 11.48 6.47 4.59
C GLN A 260 10.99 5.30 3.74
N GLY A 261 11.89 4.52 3.12
CA GLY A 261 11.53 3.30 2.41
C GLY A 261 10.84 2.25 3.30
N LEU A 262 11.29 2.14 4.55
CA LEU A 262 10.71 1.24 5.56
C LEU A 262 9.36 1.69 6.12
N SER A 263 9.07 2.99 6.07
CA SER A 263 7.82 3.53 6.61
C SER A 263 6.59 2.88 5.95
N GLY A 264 6.72 2.43 4.70
CA GLY A 264 5.68 1.74 3.94
C GLY A 264 5.55 0.22 4.16
N TRP A 265 6.43 -0.43 4.95
CA TRP A 265 6.40 -1.89 5.14
C TRP A 265 6.70 -2.34 6.59
N GLN A 266 5.68 -2.39 7.44
CA GLN A 266 5.74 -2.88 8.82
C GLN A 266 6.22 -4.33 8.97
N SER A 267 5.83 -5.28 8.11
CA SER A 267 6.23 -6.69 8.27
C SER A 267 7.76 -6.90 8.15
N GLY A 268 8.45 -6.04 7.39
CA GLY A 268 9.91 -6.03 7.26
C GLY A 268 10.66 -5.18 8.30
N ARG A 269 9.96 -4.36 9.10
CA ARG A 269 10.59 -3.34 9.98
C ARG A 269 11.49 -3.91 11.06
N THR A 270 11.19 -5.09 11.60
CA THR A 270 12.06 -5.67 12.65
C THR A 270 13.42 -6.05 12.05
N ALA A 271 13.41 -6.86 10.98
CA ALA A 271 14.64 -7.36 10.37
C ALA A 271 15.48 -6.23 9.75
N LEU A 272 14.85 -5.33 8.99
CA LEU A 272 15.54 -4.18 8.41
C LEU A 272 15.88 -3.13 9.46
N GLY A 273 15.00 -2.86 10.43
CA GLY A 273 15.27 -1.93 11.52
C GLY A 273 16.46 -2.36 12.39
N ASP A 274 16.62 -3.66 12.64
CA ASP A 274 17.81 -4.17 13.33
C ASP A 274 19.07 -4.09 12.47
N ALA A 275 18.96 -4.33 11.15
CA ALA A 275 20.06 -4.10 10.22
C ALA A 275 20.50 -2.62 10.19
N LEU A 276 19.55 -1.68 10.18
CA LEU A 276 19.81 -0.24 10.27
C LEU A 276 20.53 0.10 11.58
N LYS A 277 20.02 -0.35 12.73
CA LYS A 277 20.65 -0.12 14.04
C LYS A 277 22.08 -0.65 14.06
N LEU A 278 22.30 -1.89 13.60
CA LEU A 278 23.63 -2.51 13.60
C LEU A 278 24.60 -1.84 12.62
N GLY A 279 24.10 -1.32 11.49
CA GLY A 279 24.88 -0.51 10.56
C GLY A 279 25.34 0.79 11.23
N LEU A 280 24.40 1.57 11.77
CA LEU A 280 24.67 2.86 12.41
C LEU A 280 25.55 2.78 13.66
N LEU A 281 25.47 1.67 14.40
CA LEU A 281 26.29 1.42 15.59
C LEU A 281 27.68 0.84 15.28
N SER A 282 28.02 0.64 14.00
CA SER A 282 29.31 0.11 13.61
C SER A 282 30.44 1.10 13.96
N PRO A 283 31.50 0.67 14.66
CA PRO A 283 32.66 1.53 14.92
C PRO A 283 33.29 2.04 13.62
N ALA A 284 33.92 3.21 13.66
CA ALA A 284 34.64 3.74 12.50
C ALA A 284 35.68 2.73 11.97
N GLY A 285 35.62 2.44 10.66
CA GLY A 285 36.48 1.45 10.01
C GLY A 285 36.08 -0.02 10.25
N PHE A 286 34.98 -0.29 10.95
CA PHE A 286 34.42 -1.63 11.09
C PHE A 286 33.82 -2.10 9.76
N ARG A 287 34.15 -3.34 9.39
CA ARG A 287 33.65 -3.98 8.16
C ARG A 287 32.90 -5.25 8.54
N PRO A 288 31.58 -5.35 8.28
CA PRO A 288 30.82 -6.56 8.57
C PRO A 288 31.39 -7.76 7.79
N GLY A 289 31.95 -8.73 8.50
CA GLY A 289 32.34 -10.04 7.92
C GLY A 289 31.20 -11.09 7.97
N PRO A 290 31.41 -12.31 7.43
CA PRO A 290 30.39 -13.36 7.32
C PRO A 290 29.65 -13.66 8.64
N ALA A 291 30.37 -13.72 9.76
CA ALA A 291 29.79 -13.98 11.09
C ALA A 291 28.81 -12.91 11.57
N HIS A 292 28.84 -11.73 10.96
CA HIS A 292 27.95 -10.63 11.28
C HIS A 292 26.75 -10.58 10.33
N LEU A 293 26.80 -11.25 9.19
CA LEU A 293 25.80 -11.16 8.13
C LEU A 293 24.89 -12.40 8.15
N GLY A 294 23.62 -12.21 7.79
CA GLY A 294 22.63 -13.28 7.78
C GLY A 294 22.91 -14.33 6.70
N THR A 295 22.42 -15.55 6.93
CA THR A 295 22.47 -16.66 5.97
C THR A 295 21.20 -16.77 5.11
N SER A 296 20.25 -15.85 5.29
CA SER A 296 19.01 -15.84 4.54
C SER A 296 19.26 -15.60 3.05
N ARG A 297 18.52 -16.33 2.22
CA ARG A 297 18.48 -16.15 0.76
C ARG A 297 17.23 -15.40 0.29
N SER A 298 16.38 -14.97 1.22
CA SER A 298 15.18 -14.20 0.89
C SER A 298 15.51 -12.77 0.48
N GLY A 299 14.60 -12.12 -0.25
CA GLY A 299 14.69 -10.71 -0.62
C GLY A 299 14.89 -9.79 0.58
N LEU A 300 14.13 -10.03 1.66
CA LEU A 300 14.29 -9.29 2.92
C LEU A 300 15.69 -9.48 3.51
N GLY A 301 16.21 -10.70 3.48
CA GLY A 301 17.55 -11.01 3.98
C GLY A 301 18.65 -10.29 3.21
N ALA A 302 18.59 -10.33 1.87
CA ALA A 302 19.57 -9.66 1.01
C ALA A 302 19.53 -8.14 1.18
N LEU A 303 18.33 -7.53 1.25
CA LEU A 303 18.19 -6.09 1.49
C LEU A 303 18.69 -5.69 2.89
N ALA A 304 18.47 -6.52 3.92
CA ALA A 304 18.97 -6.27 5.26
C ALA A 304 20.51 -6.31 5.32
N VAL A 305 21.15 -7.26 4.63
CA VAL A 305 22.61 -7.28 4.49
C VAL A 305 23.09 -6.02 3.77
N ALA A 306 22.47 -5.67 2.64
CA ALA A 306 22.84 -4.49 1.88
C ALA A 306 22.71 -3.19 2.70
N ALA A 307 21.60 -2.99 3.42
CA ALA A 307 21.38 -1.82 4.27
C ALA A 307 22.43 -1.72 5.37
N ARG A 308 22.69 -2.83 6.09
CA ARG A 308 23.70 -2.86 7.16
C ARG A 308 25.10 -2.54 6.65
N VAL A 309 25.51 -3.18 5.56
CA VAL A 309 26.86 -3.01 5.00
C VAL A 309 27.03 -1.60 4.42
N SER A 310 26.02 -1.08 3.73
CA SER A 310 26.07 0.27 3.17
C SER A 310 26.16 1.34 4.26
N LEU A 311 25.48 1.17 5.39
CA LEU A 311 25.58 2.08 6.54
C LEU A 311 26.92 1.94 7.29
N ALA A 312 27.45 0.72 7.42
CA ALA A 312 28.72 0.50 8.12
C ALA A 312 29.94 0.97 7.32
N CYS A 313 29.85 0.94 5.98
CA CYS A 313 30.93 1.24 5.05
C CYS A 313 30.57 2.36 4.07
N GLU A 314 29.77 3.35 4.49
CA GLU A 314 29.18 4.37 3.61
C GLU A 314 30.23 5.11 2.76
N ASP A 315 31.41 5.38 3.34
CA ASP A 315 32.51 6.10 2.69
C ASP A 315 33.54 5.20 1.96
N ASP A 316 33.39 3.87 2.01
CA ASP A 316 34.34 2.90 1.42
C ASP A 316 33.59 1.90 0.53
N PHE A 317 33.32 2.33 -0.71
CA PHE A 317 32.56 1.54 -1.70
C PHE A 317 33.15 0.14 -1.91
N ARG A 318 34.48 0.02 -1.98
CA ARG A 318 35.13 -1.29 -2.18
C ARG A 318 34.88 -2.20 -0.98
N ALA A 319 35.12 -1.70 0.23
CA ALA A 319 34.90 -2.50 1.43
C ALA A 319 33.44 -2.94 1.55
N ALA A 320 32.49 -2.05 1.23
CA ALA A 320 31.08 -2.36 1.25
C ALA A 320 30.74 -3.50 0.27
N ILE A 321 31.16 -3.39 -1.00
CA ILE A 321 30.89 -4.44 -2.00
C ILE A 321 31.55 -5.77 -1.61
N THR A 322 32.80 -5.75 -1.15
CA THR A 322 33.49 -6.97 -0.69
C THR A 322 32.73 -7.63 0.45
N SER A 323 32.37 -6.88 1.50
CA SER A 323 31.59 -7.39 2.64
C SER A 323 30.22 -7.95 2.23
N ALA A 324 29.51 -7.26 1.31
CA ALA A 324 28.21 -7.71 0.84
C ALA A 324 28.30 -8.96 -0.07
N SER A 325 29.45 -9.20 -0.70
CA SER A 325 29.68 -10.36 -1.59
C SER A 325 30.23 -11.61 -0.88
N GLU A 326 30.65 -11.50 0.39
CA GLU A 326 31.32 -12.56 1.13
C GLU A 326 30.50 -13.01 2.35
N HIS A 327 29.37 -13.70 2.11
CA HIS A 327 28.57 -14.34 3.17
C HIS A 327 27.76 -15.54 2.65
N ASP A 328 27.21 -16.35 3.57
CA ASP A 328 26.54 -17.62 3.24
C ASP A 328 25.07 -17.48 2.75
N GLY A 329 24.57 -16.25 2.64
CA GLY A 329 23.22 -15.94 2.15
C GLY A 329 23.17 -15.74 0.63
N ASP A 330 22.23 -14.93 0.14
CA ASP A 330 22.21 -14.49 -1.27
C ASP A 330 23.19 -13.30 -1.47
N ALA A 331 24.48 -13.62 -1.49
CA ALA A 331 25.56 -12.64 -1.57
C ALA A 331 25.59 -11.86 -2.90
N ALA A 332 25.17 -12.49 -4.00
CA ALA A 332 25.10 -11.82 -5.29
C ALA A 332 24.03 -10.72 -5.29
N SER A 333 22.82 -11.03 -4.79
CA SER A 333 21.77 -10.01 -4.66
C SER A 333 22.12 -8.96 -3.61
N ALA A 334 22.69 -9.34 -2.47
CA ALA A 334 23.12 -8.38 -1.45
C ALA A 334 24.18 -7.40 -1.97
N ALA A 335 25.16 -7.88 -2.74
CA ALA A 335 26.17 -7.04 -3.38
C ALA A 335 25.57 -6.08 -4.42
N VAL A 336 24.63 -6.55 -5.25
CA VAL A 336 23.89 -5.69 -6.21
C VAL A 336 23.16 -4.58 -5.46
N LEU A 337 22.39 -4.93 -4.43
CA LEU A 337 21.60 -3.97 -3.66
C LEU A 337 22.48 -2.95 -2.93
N CYS A 338 23.59 -3.41 -2.33
CA CYS A 338 24.57 -2.52 -1.69
C CYS A 338 25.17 -1.54 -2.70
N GLY A 339 25.54 -2.03 -3.88
CA GLY A 339 26.05 -1.19 -4.97
C GLY A 339 25.02 -0.20 -5.50
N GLN A 340 23.75 -0.59 -5.61
CA GLN A 340 22.67 0.33 -6.00
C GLN A 340 22.48 1.45 -4.96
N LEU A 341 22.49 1.13 -3.66
CA LEU A 341 22.34 2.11 -2.58
C LEU A 341 23.50 3.12 -2.56
N LEU A 342 24.75 2.63 -2.52
CA LEU A 342 25.93 3.50 -2.47
C LEU A 342 26.14 4.26 -3.78
N GLY A 343 25.83 3.63 -4.91
CA GLY A 343 25.85 4.26 -6.22
C GLY A 343 24.81 5.37 -6.36
N ALA A 344 23.59 5.18 -5.86
CA ALA A 344 22.55 6.21 -5.81
C ALA A 344 22.89 7.33 -4.82
N LEU A 345 23.59 7.02 -3.73
CA LEU A 345 24.01 8.00 -2.74
C LEU A 345 25.10 8.94 -3.27
N HIS A 346 26.16 8.36 -3.86
CA HIS A 346 27.39 9.08 -4.18
C HIS A 346 27.60 9.37 -5.67
N GLY A 347 26.87 8.69 -6.55
CA GLY A 347 27.10 8.72 -7.99
C GLY A 347 28.30 7.85 -8.44
N PRO A 348 28.62 7.87 -9.75
CA PRO A 348 29.60 6.96 -10.35
C PRO A 348 31.04 7.22 -9.89
N THR A 349 31.34 8.43 -9.42
CA THR A 349 32.70 8.83 -9.02
C THR A 349 33.17 8.16 -7.72
N ALA A 350 32.25 7.61 -6.92
CA ALA A 350 32.61 6.85 -5.73
C ALA A 350 33.01 5.39 -6.04
N ILE A 351 32.72 4.92 -7.25
CA ILE A 351 33.07 3.56 -7.67
C ILE A 351 34.55 3.54 -8.10
N PRO A 352 35.40 2.67 -7.52
CA PRO A 352 36.81 2.59 -7.90
C PRO A 352 37.00 2.29 -9.39
N ALA A 353 37.88 3.05 -10.05
CA ALA A 353 38.11 2.96 -11.49
C ALA A 353 38.49 1.54 -11.97
N ASP A 354 39.33 0.83 -11.22
CA ASP A 354 39.73 -0.55 -11.54
C ASP A 354 38.57 -1.56 -11.45
N MET A 355 37.51 -1.26 -10.68
CA MET A 355 36.30 -2.10 -10.65
C MET A 355 35.44 -1.83 -11.88
N LEU A 356 35.36 -0.58 -12.35
CA LEU A 356 34.65 -0.20 -13.57
C LEU A 356 35.34 -0.76 -14.83
N GLU A 357 36.67 -0.67 -14.91
CA GLU A 357 37.46 -1.17 -16.05
C GLU A 357 37.30 -2.69 -16.29
N ARG A 358 36.86 -3.42 -15.27
CA ARG A 358 36.61 -4.87 -15.34
C ARG A 358 35.20 -5.22 -15.82
N LEU A 359 34.29 -4.25 -15.91
CA LEU A 359 32.91 -4.49 -16.33
C LEU A 359 32.82 -4.63 -17.86
N PRO A 360 32.39 -5.79 -18.39
CA PRO A 360 32.34 -6.04 -19.83
C PRO A 360 31.24 -5.25 -20.56
N VAL A 361 30.24 -4.73 -19.83
CA VAL A 361 29.11 -3.96 -20.39
C VAL A 361 29.08 -2.51 -19.91
N LEU A 362 30.23 -1.95 -19.50
CA LEU A 362 30.34 -0.59 -18.97
C LEU A 362 29.69 0.45 -19.92
N ASP A 363 30.07 0.43 -21.20
CA ASP A 363 29.54 1.36 -22.21
C ASP A 363 28.02 1.26 -22.39
N VAL A 364 27.47 0.05 -22.26
CA VAL A 364 26.01 -0.20 -22.35
C VAL A 364 25.30 0.43 -21.17
N ILE A 365 25.83 0.26 -19.96
CA ILE A 365 25.26 0.83 -18.72
C ILE A 365 25.34 2.36 -18.76
N GLU A 366 26.48 2.93 -19.16
CA GLU A 366 26.63 4.38 -19.27
C GLU A 366 25.66 5.00 -20.29
N ARG A 367 25.50 4.34 -21.43
CA ARG A 367 24.54 4.77 -22.45
C ARG A 367 23.11 4.72 -21.91
N LEU A 368 22.70 3.60 -21.31
CA LEU A 368 21.34 3.43 -20.82
C LEU A 368 21.05 4.35 -19.63
N GLY A 369 22.02 4.59 -18.75
CA GLY A 369 21.91 5.54 -17.64
C GLY A 369 21.74 6.98 -18.13
N ARG A 370 22.48 7.37 -19.18
CA ARG A 370 22.29 8.67 -19.84
C ARG A 370 20.92 8.79 -20.48
N ASP A 371 20.49 7.77 -21.21
CA ASP A 371 19.19 7.76 -21.88
C ASP A 371 18.05 7.79 -20.84
N ALA A 372 18.16 7.07 -19.73
CA ALA A 372 17.21 7.16 -18.62
C ALA A 372 17.19 8.57 -18.00
N ALA A 373 18.36 9.17 -17.77
CA ALA A 373 18.45 10.53 -17.24
C ALA A 373 17.82 11.58 -18.17
N THR A 374 17.96 11.41 -19.48
CA THR A 374 17.28 12.26 -20.48
C THR A 374 15.78 12.04 -20.43
N GLU A 375 15.32 10.78 -20.48
CA GLU A 375 13.91 10.41 -20.62
C GLU A 375 13.05 10.77 -19.42
N PHE A 376 13.54 10.48 -18.22
CA PHE A 376 12.85 10.75 -16.97
C PHE A 376 13.22 12.13 -16.40
N GLY A 377 14.15 12.85 -17.04
CA GLY A 377 14.56 14.19 -16.65
C GLY A 377 13.60 15.29 -17.12
N PRO A 378 13.94 16.57 -16.86
CA PRO A 378 13.08 17.70 -17.19
C PRO A 378 12.96 17.98 -18.69
N GLU A 379 13.92 17.50 -19.49
CA GLU A 379 14.05 17.78 -20.92
C GLU A 379 14.23 16.47 -21.71
N PRO A 380 13.14 15.71 -21.95
CA PRO A 380 13.20 14.48 -22.74
C PRO A 380 13.55 14.75 -24.21
N ASP A 381 14.21 13.77 -24.86
CA ASP A 381 14.56 13.84 -26.28
C ASP A 381 13.36 13.44 -27.15
N GLU A 382 12.86 14.39 -27.95
CA GLU A 382 11.73 14.20 -28.87
C GLU A 382 12.18 14.00 -30.33
N SER A 383 13.46 13.71 -30.58
CA SER A 383 13.96 13.52 -31.94
C SER A 383 13.52 12.19 -32.55
N ALA A 384 13.40 12.15 -33.88
CA ALA A 384 13.15 10.90 -34.61
C ALA A 384 14.22 9.81 -34.37
N GLY A 385 15.43 10.23 -33.96
CA GLY A 385 16.50 9.32 -33.55
C GLY A 385 16.22 8.61 -32.22
N TRP A 386 15.45 9.24 -31.33
CA TRP A 386 14.99 8.67 -30.06
C TRP A 386 13.98 7.55 -30.28
N GLU A 387 12.92 7.82 -31.06
CA GLU A 387 11.89 6.82 -31.42
C GLU A 387 12.47 5.61 -32.17
N THR A 388 13.51 5.84 -32.99
CA THR A 388 14.22 4.74 -33.68
C THR A 388 14.99 3.85 -32.69
N ARG A 389 15.51 4.44 -31.60
CA ARG A 389 16.28 3.72 -30.57
C ARG A 389 15.37 2.99 -29.58
N TYR A 390 14.27 3.62 -29.20
CA TYR A 390 13.28 3.10 -28.27
C TYR A 390 11.90 2.99 -28.96
N PRO A 391 11.75 2.06 -29.92
CA PRO A 391 10.48 1.92 -30.61
C PRO A 391 9.38 1.48 -29.63
N PRO A 392 8.14 1.96 -29.80
CA PRO A 392 7.02 1.49 -29.00
C PRO A 392 6.84 -0.02 -29.18
N ASP A 393 6.51 -0.74 -28.09
CA ASP A 393 6.28 -2.18 -28.15
C ASP A 393 4.90 -2.48 -28.76
N ASP A 394 4.86 -3.26 -29.85
CA ASP A 394 3.63 -3.65 -30.55
C ASP A 394 2.64 -4.42 -29.63
N SER A 395 3.14 -5.09 -28.59
CA SER A 395 2.35 -5.85 -27.63
C SER A 395 1.63 -5.01 -26.57
N ALA A 396 1.91 -3.71 -26.47
CA ALA A 396 1.23 -2.82 -25.52
C ALA A 396 -0.22 -2.51 -25.93
N ILE A 397 -0.62 -2.85 -27.16
CA ILE A 397 -1.97 -2.62 -27.69
C ILE A 397 -2.96 -3.71 -27.23
N THR A 398 -2.48 -4.87 -26.77
CA THR A 398 -3.29 -6.03 -26.34
C THR A 398 -3.28 -6.27 -24.83
N ALA A 399 -3.16 -5.21 -24.01
CA ALA A 399 -3.30 -5.32 -22.55
C ALA A 399 -4.71 -5.82 -22.19
N GLN A 400 -4.84 -7.11 -21.87
CA GLN A 400 -6.14 -7.73 -21.62
C GLN A 400 -6.66 -7.52 -20.20
N GLU A 401 -5.83 -7.08 -19.25
CA GLU A 401 -6.30 -6.43 -18.02
C GLU A 401 -5.26 -5.38 -17.59
N PRO A 402 -5.66 -4.11 -17.40
CA PRO A 402 -4.76 -3.11 -16.85
C PRO A 402 -4.35 -3.53 -15.43
N SER A 403 -3.08 -3.26 -15.09
CA SER A 403 -2.67 -3.14 -13.69
C SER A 403 -3.78 -2.38 -12.96
N THR A 404 -4.17 -2.94 -11.83
CA THR A 404 -5.17 -2.34 -10.98
C THR A 404 -4.74 -0.88 -10.68
N THR A 405 -3.47 -0.58 -10.49
CA THR A 405 -2.97 0.76 -10.14
C THR A 405 -2.78 1.64 -11.38
N ASP A 406 -3.39 2.84 -11.40
CA ASP A 406 -3.20 3.85 -12.45
C ASP A 406 -1.92 4.64 -12.19
N TYR A 407 -0.84 4.29 -12.90
CA TYR A 407 0.47 4.93 -12.78
C TYR A 407 0.63 6.17 -13.69
N ARG A 408 -0.41 6.58 -14.43
CA ARG A 408 -0.33 7.56 -15.54
C ARG A 408 -0.25 9.00 -15.10
N THR A 409 -0.82 9.31 -13.94
CA THR A 409 -0.85 10.68 -13.43
C THR A 409 -0.39 10.67 -11.98
N GLY A 410 0.82 11.16 -11.71
CA GLY A 410 1.21 11.60 -10.36
C GLY A 410 0.22 12.64 -9.77
N LEU A 411 -0.79 13.07 -10.53
CA LEU A 411 -1.90 13.89 -10.07
C LEU A 411 -3.25 13.36 -10.57
N THR A 412 -4.05 12.86 -9.62
CA THR A 412 -5.53 12.90 -9.57
C THR A 412 -6.32 11.59 -9.86
N GLY A 413 -6.98 11.07 -8.81
CA GLY A 413 -8.37 10.60 -8.92
C GLY A 413 -8.64 9.16 -9.34
N VAL A 414 -8.11 8.16 -8.62
CA VAL A 414 -8.43 6.74 -8.91
C VAL A 414 -9.88 6.41 -8.51
N PRO A 415 -10.72 5.81 -9.37
CA PRO A 415 -12.03 5.28 -9.00
C PRO A 415 -11.96 4.30 -7.80
N ARG A 416 -10.82 3.63 -7.59
CA ARG A 416 -10.52 2.84 -6.39
C ARG A 416 -10.56 3.61 -5.09
N LEU A 417 -10.09 4.86 -5.07
CA LEU A 417 -10.14 5.68 -3.86
C LEU A 417 -11.58 6.11 -3.55
N ALA A 418 -12.37 6.42 -4.58
CA ALA A 418 -13.80 6.71 -4.41
C ALA A 418 -14.59 5.46 -3.96
N ALA A 419 -14.31 4.29 -4.56
CA ALA A 419 -14.90 3.03 -4.15
C ALA A 419 -14.44 2.62 -2.74
N SER A 420 -13.15 2.75 -2.41
CA SER A 420 -12.60 2.49 -1.08
C SER A 420 -13.16 3.45 -0.03
N ARG A 421 -13.40 4.73 -0.38
CA ARG A 421 -14.09 5.72 0.46
C ARG A 421 -15.50 5.30 0.81
N ASP A 422 -16.31 4.98 -0.21
CA ASP A 422 -17.69 4.55 -0.03
C ASP A 422 -17.78 3.21 0.73
N ARG A 423 -16.87 2.28 0.46
CA ARG A 423 -16.75 1.01 1.18
C ARG A 423 -16.31 1.18 2.63
N PHE A 424 -15.38 2.10 2.92
CA PHE A 424 -14.95 2.37 4.29
C PHE A 424 -16.05 3.06 5.10
N LEU A 425 -16.71 4.06 4.51
CA LEU A 425 -17.93 4.65 5.09
C LEU A 425 -18.98 3.55 5.33
N GLY A 426 -19.17 2.66 4.35
CA GLY A 426 -20.07 1.51 4.45
C GLY A 426 -19.72 0.60 5.62
N ALA A 427 -18.44 0.24 5.79
CA ALA A 427 -17.98 -0.60 6.89
C ALA A 427 -18.33 0.00 8.26
N VAL A 428 -18.05 1.30 8.45
CA VAL A 428 -18.29 1.99 9.73
C VAL A 428 -19.80 2.21 9.97
N LEU A 429 -20.56 2.61 8.95
CA LEU A 429 -22.02 2.74 9.06
C LEU A 429 -22.69 1.38 9.29
N GLY A 430 -22.24 0.33 8.61
CA GLY A 430 -22.75 -1.03 8.79
C GLY A 430 -22.52 -1.55 10.21
N CYS A 431 -21.34 -1.29 10.78
CA CYS A 431 -21.05 -1.49 12.21
C CYS A 431 -22.07 -0.77 13.11
N ALA A 432 -22.26 0.53 12.87
CA ALA A 432 -23.13 1.38 13.68
C ALA A 432 -24.61 0.97 13.61
N VAL A 433 -25.10 0.70 12.39
CA VAL A 433 -26.47 0.23 12.15
C VAL A 433 -26.70 -1.13 12.81
N GLY A 434 -25.75 -2.05 12.64
CA GLY A 434 -25.85 -3.40 13.21
C GLY A 434 -25.82 -3.42 14.72
N GLU A 435 -24.93 -2.66 15.36
CA GLU A 435 -24.93 -2.53 16.82
C GLU A 435 -26.26 -1.93 17.31
N ALA A 436 -26.73 -0.86 16.67
CA ALA A 436 -28.00 -0.22 17.02
C ALA A 436 -29.21 -1.16 16.88
N LEU A 437 -29.22 -2.03 15.86
CA LEU A 437 -30.28 -3.02 15.65
C LEU A 437 -30.22 -4.14 16.69
N GLY A 438 -29.04 -4.70 16.96
CA GLY A 438 -28.90 -5.86 17.84
C GLY A 438 -28.94 -5.53 19.33
N MET A 439 -28.66 -4.29 19.73
CA MET A 439 -28.57 -3.89 21.14
C MET A 439 -29.86 -4.13 21.97
N PRO A 440 -31.08 -3.85 21.47
CA PRO A 440 -32.31 -4.08 22.23
C PRO A 440 -32.61 -5.55 22.54
N VAL A 441 -31.94 -6.49 21.85
CA VAL A 441 -32.11 -7.94 22.00
C VAL A 441 -30.86 -8.65 22.53
N ALA A 442 -29.74 -7.94 22.71
CA ALA A 442 -28.44 -8.53 23.07
C ALA A 442 -28.36 -9.17 24.48
N SER A 443 -29.44 -9.13 25.27
CA SER A 443 -29.54 -9.78 26.58
C SER A 443 -30.66 -10.82 26.63
N ASP A 444 -31.35 -11.03 25.52
CA ASP A 444 -32.45 -11.98 25.41
C ASP A 444 -31.96 -13.32 24.85
N ASN A 445 -32.70 -14.39 25.15
CA ASN A 445 -32.62 -15.62 24.36
C ASN A 445 -33.59 -15.57 23.16
N TRP A 446 -33.41 -16.46 22.19
CA TRP A 446 -34.23 -16.48 20.98
C TRP A 446 -35.74 -16.60 21.25
N ASP A 447 -36.17 -17.37 22.26
CA ASP A 447 -37.58 -17.47 22.63
C ASP A 447 -38.15 -16.12 23.11
N GLU A 448 -37.36 -15.35 23.88
CA GLU A 448 -37.71 -14.00 24.31
C GLU A 448 -37.73 -13.01 23.15
N ILE A 449 -36.76 -13.08 22.23
CA ILE A 449 -36.73 -12.25 21.02
C ILE A 449 -38.00 -12.50 20.20
N ARG A 450 -38.31 -13.77 19.94
CA ARG A 450 -39.50 -14.19 19.20
C ARG A 450 -40.80 -13.78 19.89
N ALA A 451 -40.87 -13.88 21.22
CA ALA A 451 -42.03 -13.48 21.99
C ALA A 451 -42.29 -11.96 21.92
N ARG A 452 -41.24 -11.14 21.87
CA ARG A 452 -41.36 -9.67 21.83
C ARG A 452 -41.56 -9.12 20.41
N HIS A 453 -40.88 -9.71 19.42
CA HIS A 453 -40.78 -9.14 18.07
C HIS A 453 -41.47 -9.98 16.97
N GLY A 454 -41.96 -11.17 17.31
CA GLY A 454 -42.63 -12.08 16.38
C GLY A 454 -41.71 -13.13 15.77
N ALA A 455 -42.26 -13.94 14.85
CA ALA A 455 -41.55 -15.08 14.25
C ALA A 455 -40.29 -14.68 13.46
N ASP A 456 -40.31 -13.49 12.85
CA ASP A 456 -39.18 -12.93 12.09
C ASP A 456 -38.15 -12.22 12.98
N GLY A 457 -38.38 -12.18 14.30
CA GLY A 457 -37.53 -11.50 15.26
C GLY A 457 -37.47 -9.98 15.06
N ILE A 458 -36.37 -9.35 15.49
CA ILE A 458 -36.18 -7.91 15.31
C ILE A 458 -35.94 -7.57 13.83
N THR A 459 -36.76 -6.67 13.31
CA THR A 459 -36.77 -6.27 11.90
C THR A 459 -36.58 -4.77 11.68
N ASP A 460 -36.72 -3.96 12.73
CA ASP A 460 -36.52 -2.51 12.76
C ASP A 460 -35.95 -2.07 14.12
N TYR A 461 -35.51 -0.82 14.24
CA TYR A 461 -35.10 -0.25 15.52
C TYR A 461 -36.26 -0.21 16.51
N VAL A 462 -35.96 -0.51 17.79
CA VAL A 462 -36.95 -0.38 18.87
C VAL A 462 -37.09 1.09 19.26
N PRO A 463 -38.27 1.73 19.12
CA PRO A 463 -38.44 3.14 19.45
C PRO A 463 -38.28 3.39 20.97
N ALA A 464 -37.12 3.90 21.36
CA ALA A 464 -36.79 4.22 22.77
C ALA A 464 -36.35 5.69 22.97
N GLY A 465 -36.58 6.53 21.96
CA GLY A 465 -36.16 7.94 21.88
C GLY A 465 -35.87 8.34 20.43
N HIS A 466 -35.62 9.63 20.16
CA HIS A 466 -35.17 10.09 18.84
C HIS A 466 -33.69 10.49 18.91
N PRO A 467 -32.83 10.01 17.98
CA PRO A 467 -33.16 9.08 16.90
C PRO A 467 -33.28 7.62 17.40
N SER A 468 -33.99 6.77 16.66
CA SER A 468 -34.34 5.40 17.11
C SER A 468 -33.14 4.45 17.11
N GLY A 469 -32.21 4.60 16.16
CA GLY A 469 -30.97 3.83 16.03
C GLY A 469 -29.87 4.35 16.94
N ARG A 470 -29.98 4.07 18.25
CA ARG A 470 -29.03 4.52 19.26
C ARG A 470 -27.73 3.72 19.22
N LEU A 471 -26.58 4.42 19.21
CA LEU A 471 -25.26 3.77 19.18
C LEU A 471 -24.88 3.19 20.54
N GLY A 472 -24.11 2.09 20.54
CA GLY A 472 -23.57 1.49 21.75
C GLY A 472 -22.15 1.96 22.05
N SER A 473 -21.56 1.39 23.11
CA SER A 473 -20.18 1.70 23.48
C SER A 473 -19.17 1.25 22.43
N ASP A 474 -19.49 0.19 21.68
CA ASP A 474 -18.53 -0.43 20.78
C ASP A 474 -18.41 0.40 19.50
N THR A 475 -19.52 0.96 18.99
CA THR A 475 -19.46 1.99 17.93
C THR A 475 -18.78 3.26 18.42
N GLN A 476 -19.06 3.76 19.63
CA GLN A 476 -18.36 4.95 20.14
C GLN A 476 -16.84 4.74 20.14
N LEU A 477 -16.36 3.60 20.61
CA LEU A 477 -14.94 3.27 20.57
C LEU A 477 -14.39 3.03 19.18
N LEU A 478 -15.17 2.42 18.28
CA LEU A 478 -14.82 2.35 16.85
C LEU A 478 -14.55 3.76 16.28
N LEU A 479 -15.38 4.75 16.59
CA LEU A 479 -15.15 6.13 16.12
C LEU A 479 -13.86 6.72 16.70
N PHE A 480 -13.59 6.49 17.99
CA PHE A 480 -12.30 6.88 18.57
C PHE A 480 -11.13 6.09 17.97
N SER A 481 -11.31 4.84 17.54
CA SER A 481 -10.30 4.08 16.80
C SER A 481 -10.02 4.71 15.42
N VAL A 482 -11.06 5.14 14.70
CA VAL A 482 -10.90 5.86 13.42
C VAL A 482 -10.10 7.15 13.63
N GLU A 483 -10.47 7.96 14.61
CA GLU A 483 -9.74 9.21 14.90
C GLU A 483 -8.30 8.94 15.38
N GLY A 484 -8.09 7.87 16.16
CA GLY A 484 -6.75 7.47 16.62
C GLY A 484 -5.83 7.08 15.46
N VAL A 485 -6.32 6.29 14.50
CA VAL A 485 -5.58 5.90 13.29
C VAL A 485 -5.33 7.11 12.38
N LEU A 486 -6.32 8.00 12.23
CA LEU A 486 -6.18 9.27 11.50
C LEU A 486 -5.05 10.13 12.08
N ARG A 487 -5.07 10.37 13.40
CA ARG A 487 -4.03 11.16 14.08
C ARG A 487 -2.65 10.50 14.00
N ALA A 488 -2.59 9.17 14.12
CA ALA A 488 -1.34 8.45 13.93
C ALA A 488 -0.75 8.65 12.54
N ASN A 489 -1.59 8.74 11.50
CA ASN A 489 -1.09 8.99 10.14
C ASN A 489 -0.59 10.42 9.96
N ILE A 490 -1.26 11.40 10.58
CA ILE A 490 -0.78 12.79 10.61
C ILE A 490 0.63 12.84 11.23
N ALA A 491 0.81 12.20 12.39
CA ALA A 491 2.11 12.10 13.05
C ALA A 491 3.13 11.31 12.20
N ARG A 492 2.69 10.25 11.50
CA ARG A 492 3.53 9.47 10.58
C ARG A 492 4.08 10.32 9.43
N ARG A 493 3.24 11.16 8.82
CA ARG A 493 3.68 12.09 7.76
C ARG A 493 4.65 13.15 8.25
N ALA A 494 4.54 13.54 9.52
CA ALA A 494 5.48 14.47 10.15
C ALA A 494 6.81 13.80 10.57
N GLY A 495 6.90 12.46 10.51
CA GLY A 495 8.07 11.69 10.96
C GLY A 495 8.10 11.44 12.48
N ASP A 496 7.01 11.75 13.20
CA ASP A 496 6.94 11.65 14.67
C ASP A 496 6.62 10.24 15.17
N THR A 497 5.94 9.42 14.35
CA THR A 497 5.58 8.06 14.72
C THR A 497 5.49 7.11 13.54
N ASP A 498 5.74 5.84 13.82
CA ASP A 498 5.59 4.75 12.85
C ASP A 498 4.50 3.76 13.28
N ASP A 499 3.89 3.97 14.44
CA ASP A 499 3.04 2.98 15.10
C ASP A 499 1.77 3.64 15.69
N PRO A 500 0.57 3.24 15.26
CA PRO A 500 -0.66 3.91 15.67
C PRO A 500 -1.12 3.51 17.08
N ILE A 501 -0.49 2.53 17.73
CA ILE A 501 -0.97 1.98 19.01
C ILE A 501 -1.02 3.01 20.14
N ARG A 502 -0.04 3.91 20.23
CA ARG A 502 -0.06 4.99 21.22
C ARG A 502 -1.23 5.94 21.01
N HIS A 503 -1.51 6.28 19.75
CA HIS A 503 -2.60 7.17 19.36
C HIS A 503 -3.97 6.52 19.59
N LEU A 504 -4.09 5.22 19.33
CA LEU A 504 -5.28 4.43 19.65
C LEU A 504 -5.53 4.39 21.17
N GLN A 505 -4.48 4.15 21.96
CA GLN A 505 -4.58 4.19 23.41
C GLN A 505 -4.99 5.59 23.91
N HIS A 506 -4.42 6.67 23.35
CA HIS A 506 -4.80 8.03 23.66
C HIS A 506 -6.29 8.30 23.31
N ALA A 507 -6.73 7.84 22.14
CA ALA A 507 -8.13 7.96 21.73
C ALA A 507 -9.09 7.23 22.69
N TYR A 508 -8.70 6.06 23.23
CA TYR A 508 -9.52 5.35 24.22
C TYR A 508 -9.58 6.07 25.57
N GLN A 509 -8.55 6.82 25.95
CA GLN A 509 -8.64 7.68 27.13
C GLN A 509 -9.52 8.91 26.90
N ARG A 510 -9.53 9.46 25.68
CA ARG A 510 -10.49 10.51 25.28
C ARG A 510 -11.92 9.97 25.28
N TRP A 511 -12.13 8.73 24.82
CA TRP A 511 -13.42 8.05 24.99
C TRP A 511 -13.77 7.87 26.47
N LEU A 512 -12.84 7.39 27.31
CA LEU A 512 -13.09 7.20 28.75
C LEU A 512 -13.50 8.52 29.44
N HIS A 513 -12.95 9.65 29.00
CA HIS A 513 -13.37 10.97 29.45
C HIS A 513 -14.83 11.28 29.10
N THR A 514 -15.29 10.93 27.90
CA THR A 514 -16.71 11.10 27.51
C THR A 514 -17.67 10.29 28.40
N GLN A 515 -17.17 9.22 29.05
CA GLN A 515 -17.93 8.43 30.04
C GLN A 515 -17.95 9.07 31.44
N HIS A 516 -17.86 10.39 31.52
CA HIS A 516 -17.91 11.23 32.73
C HIS A 516 -16.75 11.05 33.73
N LEU A 517 -15.63 10.46 33.32
CA LEU A 517 -14.38 10.60 34.08
C LEU A 517 -13.75 11.94 33.74
N SER A 518 -13.31 12.70 34.75
CA SER A 518 -12.56 13.94 34.49
C SER A 518 -11.29 13.63 33.70
N TRP A 519 -10.88 14.52 32.80
CA TRP A 519 -9.69 14.29 31.98
C TRP A 519 -8.43 13.95 32.80
N PRO A 520 -8.13 14.61 33.93
CA PRO A 520 -6.99 14.20 34.78
C PRO A 520 -7.07 12.78 35.34
N ARG A 521 -8.28 12.18 35.42
CA ARG A 521 -8.49 10.79 35.85
C ARG A 521 -8.51 9.79 34.70
N ALA A 522 -8.73 10.26 33.47
CA ALA A 522 -8.80 9.42 32.27
C ALA A 522 -7.48 9.39 31.49
N ALA A 523 -6.79 10.53 31.40
CA ALA A 523 -5.64 10.73 30.51
C ALA A 523 -4.43 9.82 30.81
N GLY A 524 -4.21 9.43 32.07
CA GLY A 524 -3.01 8.70 32.48
C GLY A 524 -1.73 9.42 32.08
N VAL A 525 -0.83 8.73 31.38
CA VAL A 525 0.46 9.28 30.93
C VAL A 525 0.30 10.46 29.96
N PHE A 526 -0.81 10.54 29.23
CA PHE A 526 -1.06 11.59 28.24
C PHE A 526 -1.33 12.97 28.85
N LEU A 527 -1.65 13.05 30.15
CA LEU A 527 -1.95 14.31 30.83
C LEU A 527 -0.81 15.35 30.73
N ARG A 528 0.44 14.88 30.60
CA ARG A 528 1.62 15.75 30.50
C ARG A 528 1.73 16.44 29.14
N GLU A 529 1.31 15.77 28.09
CA GLU A 529 1.41 16.23 26.70
C GLU A 529 0.13 16.94 26.26
N ALA A 530 -1.03 16.42 26.71
CA ALA A 530 -2.35 16.97 26.47
C ALA A 530 -3.02 17.31 27.82
N PRO A 531 -2.87 18.55 28.33
CA PRO A 531 -3.51 18.98 29.59
C PRO A 531 -5.04 18.98 29.56
N GLU A 532 -5.63 19.00 28.36
CA GLU A 532 -7.07 18.96 28.10
C GLU A 532 -7.39 17.93 27.00
N PRO A 533 -8.61 17.35 26.98
CA PRO A 533 -9.01 16.42 25.92
C PRO A 533 -9.20 17.18 24.61
N ASP A 534 -8.41 16.84 23.59
CA ASP A 534 -8.28 17.63 22.37
C ASP A 534 -8.91 17.00 21.10
N GLY A 535 -8.99 17.85 20.07
CA GLY A 535 -9.57 17.63 18.75
C GLY A 535 -11.08 17.44 18.68
N TRP A 536 -11.55 17.07 17.49
CA TRP A 536 -12.94 17.29 17.10
C TRP A 536 -13.93 16.27 17.66
N LEU A 537 -13.60 14.98 17.65
CA LEU A 537 -14.56 13.94 18.03
C LEU A 537 -14.96 14.05 19.51
N VAL A 538 -14.01 14.31 20.41
CA VAL A 538 -14.27 14.41 21.86
C VAL A 538 -15.19 15.59 22.22
N ARG A 539 -15.42 16.55 21.31
CA ARG A 539 -16.35 17.68 21.51
C ARG A 539 -17.80 17.33 21.16
N GLN A 540 -18.05 16.17 20.56
CA GLN A 540 -19.40 15.74 20.18
C GLN A 540 -20.23 15.39 21.42
N ARG A 541 -21.21 16.24 21.77
CA ARG A 541 -22.00 16.10 23.00
C ARG A 541 -22.74 14.77 23.11
N ALA A 542 -23.15 14.17 21.99
CA ALA A 542 -23.84 12.88 21.99
C ALA A 542 -22.95 11.71 22.46
N LEU A 543 -21.62 11.83 22.32
CA LEU A 543 -20.67 10.82 22.83
C LEU A 543 -20.58 10.80 24.36
N PHE A 544 -21.04 11.85 25.05
CA PHE A 544 -21.13 11.88 26.52
C PHE A 544 -22.33 11.12 27.08
N GLN A 545 -23.19 10.55 26.23
CA GLN A 545 -24.22 9.63 26.72
C GLN A 545 -23.54 8.32 27.14
N THR A 546 -23.52 8.07 28.45
CA THR A 546 -22.99 6.82 29.02
C THR A 546 -23.79 5.64 28.47
N ARG A 547 -23.11 4.71 27.81
CA ARG A 547 -23.70 3.45 27.32
C ARG A 547 -23.47 2.34 28.35
N ASN A 548 -23.65 1.08 27.97
CA ASN A 548 -23.37 -0.07 28.85
C ASN A 548 -22.03 -0.74 28.47
N PRO A 549 -20.87 -0.07 28.65
CA PRO A 549 -19.58 -0.59 28.21
C PRO A 549 -19.20 -1.88 28.95
N GLY A 550 -18.52 -2.78 28.24
CA GLY A 550 -18.03 -4.03 28.81
C GLY A 550 -17.12 -3.84 30.02
N ARG A 551 -17.25 -4.71 31.03
CA ARG A 551 -16.47 -4.63 32.29
C ARG A 551 -14.96 -4.71 32.08
N THR A 552 -14.50 -5.60 31.20
CA THR A 552 -13.07 -5.77 30.88
C THR A 552 -12.47 -4.45 30.37
N MET A 553 -13.19 -3.79 29.46
CA MET A 553 -12.78 -2.56 28.82
C MET A 553 -12.69 -1.40 29.81
N MET A 554 -13.73 -1.18 30.61
CA MET A 554 -13.69 -0.15 31.66
C MET A 554 -12.56 -0.40 32.66
N ARG A 555 -12.38 -1.66 33.11
CA ARG A 555 -11.32 -2.03 34.05
C ARG A 555 -9.93 -1.74 33.50
N THR A 556 -9.65 -2.15 32.26
CA THR A 556 -8.32 -2.01 31.63
C THR A 556 -7.98 -0.56 31.32
N LEU A 557 -8.92 0.22 30.77
CA LEU A 557 -8.69 1.64 30.49
C LEU A 557 -8.48 2.46 31.78
N ILE A 558 -9.25 2.19 32.83
CA ILE A 558 -9.05 2.84 34.15
C ILE A 558 -7.73 2.42 34.79
N ALA A 559 -7.34 1.14 34.70
CA ALA A 559 -6.07 0.65 35.24
C ALA A 559 -4.88 1.31 34.53
N PHE A 560 -4.95 1.46 33.20
CA PHE A 560 -3.98 2.24 32.43
C PHE A 560 -3.93 3.70 32.89
N ALA A 561 -5.10 4.36 33.01
CA ALA A 561 -5.17 5.76 33.42
C ALA A 561 -4.59 6.01 34.83
N LYS A 562 -4.65 5.01 35.71
CA LYS A 562 -4.04 5.02 37.05
C LYS A 562 -2.54 4.68 37.07
N GLY A 563 -1.94 4.36 35.92
CA GLY A 563 -0.56 3.88 35.82
C GLY A 563 -0.36 2.49 36.45
N GLN A 564 -1.44 1.71 36.61
CA GLN A 564 -1.40 0.36 37.19
C GLN A 564 -1.11 -0.72 36.14
N GLN A 565 -1.31 -0.40 34.86
CA GLN A 565 -1.03 -1.28 33.73
C GLN A 565 -0.38 -0.48 32.59
N PRO A 566 0.58 -1.06 31.86
CA PRO A 566 1.13 -0.45 30.64
C PRO A 566 0.12 -0.53 29.49
N ILE A 567 0.50 0.01 28.33
CA ILE A 567 -0.20 -0.25 27.06
C ILE A 567 -0.15 -1.76 26.79
N GLY A 568 -1.30 -2.38 26.54
CA GLY A 568 -1.37 -3.81 26.26
C GLY A 568 -0.83 -4.17 24.88
N SER A 569 -0.22 -5.35 24.77
CA SER A 569 0.24 -5.92 23.50
C SER A 569 -0.05 -7.42 23.44
N PRO A 570 -0.01 -8.04 22.24
CA PRO A 570 -0.19 -9.49 22.10
C PRO A 570 0.79 -10.30 22.97
N ASP A 571 2.04 -9.84 23.09
CA ASP A 571 3.08 -10.51 23.90
C ASP A 571 2.95 -10.21 25.40
N HIS A 572 2.29 -9.12 25.77
CA HIS A 572 2.10 -8.67 27.15
C HIS A 572 0.61 -8.31 27.40
N PRO A 573 -0.25 -9.33 27.53
CA PRO A 573 -1.69 -9.13 27.65
C PRO A 573 -2.07 -8.43 28.97
N VAL A 574 -2.95 -7.43 28.89
CA VAL A 574 -3.47 -6.68 30.06
C VAL A 574 -4.73 -7.31 30.68
N SER A 575 -5.30 -8.31 30.03
CA SER A 575 -6.42 -9.13 30.51
C SER A 575 -6.42 -10.50 29.83
N ASP A 576 -7.19 -11.44 30.36
CA ASP A 576 -7.44 -12.78 29.83
C ASP A 576 -8.79 -12.90 29.10
N SER A 577 -9.42 -11.78 28.76
CA SER A 577 -10.78 -11.78 28.22
C SER A 577 -10.82 -12.15 26.74
N ALA A 578 -11.61 -13.18 26.41
CA ALA A 578 -11.94 -13.59 25.04
C ALA A 578 -13.16 -12.87 24.44
N GLY A 579 -13.71 -11.87 25.14
CA GLY A 579 -14.97 -11.20 24.78
C GLY A 579 -14.93 -10.47 23.44
N SER A 580 -16.10 -10.34 22.81
CA SER A 580 -16.29 -9.85 21.44
C SER A 580 -16.23 -8.32 21.27
N SER A 581 -16.41 -7.54 22.34
CA SER A 581 -16.47 -6.06 22.30
C SER A 581 -15.22 -5.33 21.77
N ALA A 582 -14.10 -6.04 21.58
CA ALA A 582 -12.89 -5.46 20.99
C ALA A 582 -12.84 -5.54 19.46
N ILE A 583 -13.66 -6.40 18.85
CA ILE A 583 -13.45 -6.80 17.46
C ILE A 583 -13.64 -5.63 16.49
N MET A 584 -14.69 -4.80 16.68
CA MET A 584 -15.02 -3.69 15.78
C MET A 584 -13.90 -2.66 15.67
N ARG A 585 -13.08 -2.51 16.71
CA ARG A 585 -11.96 -1.55 16.75
C ARG A 585 -10.84 -1.87 15.75
N ALA A 586 -10.86 -3.06 15.15
CA ALA A 586 -9.94 -3.44 14.09
C ALA A 586 -10.36 -2.94 12.70
N VAL A 587 -11.62 -2.52 12.50
CA VAL A 587 -12.09 -1.99 11.20
C VAL A 587 -11.21 -0.84 10.67
N PRO A 588 -10.80 0.16 11.49
CA PRO A 588 -9.96 1.26 11.01
C PRO A 588 -8.51 0.85 10.71
N ALA A 589 -8.07 -0.35 11.15
CA ALA A 589 -6.74 -0.85 10.80
C ALA A 589 -6.58 -1.02 9.28
N ALA A 590 -7.69 -1.25 8.56
CA ALA A 590 -7.71 -1.38 7.11
C ALA A 590 -7.28 -0.11 6.36
N LEU A 591 -7.26 1.06 7.02
CA LEU A 591 -6.71 2.29 6.43
C LEU A 591 -5.19 2.37 6.55
N TRP A 592 -4.59 1.64 7.48
CA TRP A 592 -3.22 1.92 7.91
C TRP A 592 -2.14 1.48 6.91
N SER A 593 -2.39 0.36 6.23
CA SER A 593 -1.45 -0.29 5.31
C SER A 593 -2.18 -1.00 4.17
N ASP A 594 -1.55 -1.02 3.00
CA ASP A 594 -1.97 -1.83 1.85
C ASP A 594 -1.57 -3.31 1.99
N ASP A 595 -0.68 -3.64 2.93
CA ASP A 595 -0.32 -5.03 3.27
C ASP A 595 -1.37 -5.61 4.24
N PRO A 596 -2.18 -6.59 3.81
CA PRO A 596 -3.22 -7.16 4.67
C PRO A 596 -2.67 -7.91 5.89
N SER A 597 -1.42 -8.39 5.86
CA SER A 597 -0.77 -8.98 7.03
C SER A 597 -0.47 -7.93 8.11
N GLU A 598 -0.16 -6.69 7.71
CA GLU A 598 0.03 -5.57 8.64
C GLU A 598 -1.28 -5.10 9.24
N VAL A 599 -2.34 -5.06 8.43
CA VAL A 599 -3.69 -4.79 8.89
C VAL A 599 -4.13 -5.84 9.93
N PHE A 600 -3.87 -7.12 9.67
CA PHE A 600 -4.14 -8.20 10.61
C PHE A 600 -3.39 -8.00 11.94
N ALA A 601 -2.08 -7.70 11.87
CA ALA A 601 -1.26 -7.44 13.04
C ALA A 601 -1.75 -6.23 13.85
N LEU A 602 -2.10 -5.13 13.19
CA LEU A 602 -2.67 -3.95 13.84
C LEU A 602 -4.03 -4.26 14.46
N GLY A 603 -4.88 -5.06 13.80
CA GLY A 603 -6.14 -5.56 14.35
C GLY A 603 -5.93 -6.28 15.69
N MET A 604 -4.99 -7.24 15.73
CA MET A 604 -4.62 -7.93 16.98
C MET A 604 -4.16 -6.94 18.06
N ARG A 605 -3.23 -6.04 17.71
CA ARG A 605 -2.66 -5.08 18.68
C ARG A 605 -3.70 -4.07 19.18
N SER A 606 -4.69 -3.70 18.36
CA SER A 606 -5.80 -2.83 18.76
C SER A 606 -6.71 -3.48 19.82
N ALA A 607 -6.95 -4.80 19.70
CA ALA A 607 -7.71 -5.56 20.69
C ALA A 607 -6.93 -5.72 22.00
N ALA A 608 -5.61 -5.97 21.89
CA ALA A 608 -4.69 -6.15 23.02
C ALA A 608 -4.68 -5.00 24.02
N LEU A 609 -5.10 -3.79 23.61
CA LEU A 609 -5.26 -2.63 24.48
C LEU A 609 -6.26 -2.87 25.63
N THR A 610 -7.15 -3.86 25.50
CA THR A 610 -8.16 -4.19 26.52
C THR A 610 -8.41 -5.68 26.69
N HIS A 611 -8.31 -6.49 25.64
CA HIS A 611 -8.59 -7.91 25.62
C HIS A 611 -7.31 -8.66 25.20
N GLY A 612 -6.73 -9.44 26.12
CA GLY A 612 -5.44 -10.11 25.87
C GLY A 612 -5.53 -11.61 25.58
N HIS A 613 -6.73 -12.19 25.51
CA HIS A 613 -6.88 -13.60 25.14
C HIS A 613 -6.64 -13.80 23.63
N THR A 614 -5.89 -14.83 23.25
CA THR A 614 -5.52 -15.14 21.86
C THR A 614 -6.71 -15.16 20.90
N THR A 615 -7.83 -15.79 21.29
CA THR A 615 -9.08 -15.79 20.51
C THR A 615 -9.58 -14.38 20.18
N ALA A 616 -9.51 -13.44 21.13
CA ALA A 616 -9.93 -12.05 20.89
C ALA A 616 -8.99 -11.31 19.94
N LEU A 617 -7.67 -11.51 20.13
CA LEU A 617 -6.64 -10.92 19.28
C LEU A 617 -6.79 -11.38 17.82
N LEU A 618 -6.79 -12.70 17.60
CA LEU A 618 -6.84 -13.30 16.27
C LEU A 618 -8.17 -13.00 15.56
N SER A 619 -9.28 -12.95 16.28
CA SER A 619 -10.57 -12.56 15.68
C SER A 619 -10.59 -11.10 15.24
N ALA A 620 -9.99 -10.19 16.02
CA ALA A 620 -9.84 -8.80 15.63
C ALA A 620 -8.89 -8.63 14.44
N GLY A 621 -7.77 -9.36 14.42
CA GLY A 621 -6.87 -9.42 13.27
C GLY A 621 -7.59 -9.89 12.01
N ALA A 622 -8.37 -10.97 12.11
CA ALA A 622 -9.14 -11.52 10.99
C ALA A 622 -10.19 -10.52 10.48
N LEU A 623 -10.92 -9.81 11.36
CA LEU A 623 -11.87 -8.78 10.91
C LEU A 623 -11.15 -7.62 10.19
N GLY A 624 -9.99 -7.18 10.70
CA GLY A 624 -9.17 -6.17 10.03
C GLY A 624 -8.75 -6.62 8.63
N PHE A 625 -8.24 -7.85 8.51
CA PHE A 625 -7.86 -8.45 7.22
C PHE A 625 -9.05 -8.52 6.26
N LEU A 626 -10.19 -9.06 6.69
CA LEU A 626 -11.40 -9.15 5.84
C LEU A 626 -11.82 -7.76 5.35
N THR A 627 -11.84 -6.79 6.26
CA THR A 627 -12.18 -5.41 5.92
C THR A 627 -11.24 -4.87 4.84
N SER A 628 -9.91 -5.00 4.98
CA SER A 628 -8.97 -4.46 3.99
C SER A 628 -9.14 -5.08 2.60
N ARG A 629 -9.38 -6.40 2.52
CA ARG A 629 -9.66 -7.08 1.24
C ARG A 629 -10.96 -6.59 0.59
N LEU A 630 -12.01 -6.41 1.38
CA LEU A 630 -13.29 -5.88 0.89
C LEU A 630 -13.18 -4.43 0.40
N LEU A 631 -12.37 -3.59 1.05
CA LEU A 631 -12.14 -2.20 0.64
C LEU A 631 -11.48 -2.11 -0.75
N VAL A 632 -10.66 -3.09 -1.13
CA VAL A 632 -10.04 -3.16 -2.47
C VAL A 632 -10.90 -3.89 -3.51
N GLY A 633 -12.10 -4.34 -3.12
CA GLY A 633 -13.09 -4.94 -4.01
C GLY A 633 -13.03 -6.47 -4.13
N GLU A 634 -12.30 -7.15 -3.25
CA GLU A 634 -12.27 -8.61 -3.25
C GLU A 634 -13.61 -9.21 -2.79
N PRO A 635 -14.08 -10.32 -3.39
CA PRO A 635 -15.23 -11.06 -2.89
C PRO A 635 -15.00 -11.56 -1.45
N LEU A 636 -16.05 -11.53 -0.62
CA LEU A 636 -15.95 -11.94 0.79
C LEU A 636 -15.47 -13.40 0.95
N ALA A 637 -15.88 -14.30 0.06
CA ALA A 637 -15.47 -15.70 0.09
C ALA A 637 -13.94 -15.88 -0.11
N ASP A 638 -13.36 -15.10 -1.02
CA ASP A 638 -11.91 -15.10 -1.28
C ASP A 638 -11.17 -14.48 -0.08
N ALA A 639 -11.70 -13.37 0.45
CA ALA A 639 -11.14 -12.71 1.63
C ALA A 639 -11.12 -13.65 2.86
N VAL A 640 -12.17 -14.47 3.05
CA VAL A 640 -12.22 -15.50 4.11
C VAL A 640 -11.15 -16.56 3.91
N THR A 641 -10.92 -16.99 2.67
CA THR A 641 -9.83 -17.94 2.35
C THR A 641 -8.47 -17.35 2.68
N GLY A 642 -8.23 -16.08 2.32
CA GLY A 642 -7.02 -15.34 2.70
C GLY A 642 -6.86 -15.19 4.21
N ALA A 643 -7.95 -14.89 4.94
CA ALA A 643 -7.92 -14.76 6.39
C ALA A 643 -7.57 -16.09 7.09
N LEU A 644 -8.08 -17.22 6.59
CA LEU A 644 -7.72 -18.55 7.09
C LEU A 644 -6.24 -18.87 6.88
N ALA A 645 -5.68 -18.52 5.72
CA ALA A 645 -4.25 -18.66 5.45
C ALA A 645 -3.40 -17.76 6.37
N GLN A 646 -3.86 -16.53 6.62
CA GLN A 646 -3.19 -15.59 7.53
C GLN A 646 -3.25 -16.05 8.99
N LEU A 647 -4.30 -16.76 9.41
CA LEU A 647 -4.45 -17.29 10.77
C LEU A 647 -3.52 -18.47 11.05
N ALA A 648 -3.30 -19.35 10.06
CA ALA A 648 -2.60 -20.63 10.24
C ALA A 648 -1.20 -20.58 10.89
N PRO A 649 -0.37 -19.54 10.68
CA PRO A 649 0.95 -19.44 11.32
C PRO A 649 0.91 -19.06 12.81
N HIS A 650 -0.23 -18.57 13.34
CA HIS A 650 -0.31 -18.05 14.70
C HIS A 650 -0.69 -19.12 15.71
N GLN A 651 -0.04 -19.14 16.88
CA GLN A 651 -0.42 -20.05 17.96
C GLN A 651 -1.84 -19.75 18.48
N GLY A 652 -2.63 -20.78 18.77
CA GLY A 652 -4.00 -20.64 19.30
C GLY A 652 -5.06 -20.25 18.26
N HIS A 653 -4.74 -20.40 16.96
CA HIS A 653 -5.64 -20.07 15.86
C HIS A 653 -6.81 -21.05 15.69
N GLU A 654 -6.74 -22.25 16.27
CA GLU A 654 -7.60 -23.38 15.96
C GLU A 654 -9.09 -23.08 16.20
N GLU A 655 -9.42 -22.35 17.28
CA GLU A 655 -10.81 -21.96 17.57
C GLU A 655 -11.36 -21.01 16.49
N VAL A 656 -10.57 -19.98 16.14
CA VAL A 656 -10.97 -18.95 15.16
C VAL A 656 -11.06 -19.58 13.77
N THR A 657 -10.06 -20.36 13.37
CA THR A 657 -10.05 -21.11 12.10
C THR A 657 -11.25 -22.03 12.01
N ARG A 658 -11.52 -22.86 13.03
CA ARG A 658 -12.67 -23.78 13.02
C ARG A 658 -14.00 -23.05 12.82
N ARG A 659 -14.20 -21.95 13.56
CA ARG A 659 -15.43 -21.15 13.54
C ARG A 659 -15.62 -20.40 12.21
N LEU A 660 -14.55 -19.80 11.68
CA LEU A 660 -14.59 -19.09 10.40
C LEU A 660 -14.80 -20.05 9.23
N THR A 661 -14.16 -21.23 9.25
CA THR A 661 -14.40 -22.31 8.28
C THR A 661 -15.84 -22.81 8.35
N ALA A 662 -16.40 -22.99 9.56
CA ALA A 662 -17.79 -23.40 9.72
C ALA A 662 -18.75 -22.35 9.12
N ALA A 663 -18.51 -21.06 9.38
CA ALA A 663 -19.29 -19.97 8.80
C ALA A 663 -19.29 -20.00 7.27
N ALA A 664 -18.10 -20.17 6.65
CA ALA A 664 -17.97 -20.25 5.19
C ALA A 664 -18.70 -21.47 4.59
N ASN A 665 -18.57 -22.64 5.22
CA ASN A 665 -19.19 -23.87 4.71
C ASN A 665 -20.72 -23.84 4.83
N LEU A 666 -21.25 -23.28 5.91
CA LEU A 666 -22.69 -23.22 6.16
C LEU A 666 -23.40 -22.20 5.26
N ALA A 667 -22.70 -21.16 4.82
CA ALA A 667 -23.28 -20.11 3.98
C ALA A 667 -23.66 -20.58 2.56
N GLY A 668 -23.13 -21.72 2.09
CA GLY A 668 -23.47 -22.30 0.78
C GLY A 668 -24.85 -22.99 0.72
N GLY A 669 -25.57 -23.09 1.85
CA GLY A 669 -26.87 -23.74 1.98
C GLY A 669 -28.05 -22.75 2.14
N ALA A 670 -29.21 -23.27 2.53
CA ALA A 670 -30.33 -22.43 2.95
C ALA A 670 -29.98 -21.68 4.27
N PRO A 671 -30.52 -20.47 4.49
CA PRO A 671 -30.32 -19.74 5.75
C PRO A 671 -30.71 -20.60 6.95
N LEU A 672 -29.83 -20.64 7.95
CA LEU A 672 -30.02 -21.41 9.17
C LEU A 672 -31.13 -20.80 10.02
N ALA A 673 -31.93 -21.65 10.66
CA ALA A 673 -32.79 -21.19 11.73
C ALA A 673 -31.94 -20.70 12.93
N PRO A 674 -32.42 -19.74 13.73
CA PRO A 674 -31.67 -19.19 14.87
C PRO A 674 -31.12 -20.24 15.83
N GLU A 675 -31.89 -21.27 16.16
CA GLU A 675 -31.45 -22.35 17.05
C GLU A 675 -30.32 -23.21 16.44
N GLU A 676 -30.29 -23.34 15.11
CA GLU A 676 -29.21 -24.03 14.39
C GLU A 676 -27.97 -23.16 14.31
N LEU A 677 -28.14 -21.86 14.05
CA LEU A 677 -27.06 -20.87 14.07
C LEU A 677 -26.34 -20.89 15.42
N GLU A 678 -27.09 -20.90 16.52
CA GLU A 678 -26.54 -20.98 17.88
C GLU A 678 -25.76 -22.28 18.13
N ARG A 679 -26.30 -23.41 17.65
CA ARG A 679 -25.67 -24.72 17.81
C ARG A 679 -24.34 -24.82 17.06
N GLU A 680 -24.29 -24.32 15.83
CA GLU A 680 -23.10 -24.45 14.98
C GLU A 680 -22.04 -23.38 15.28
N LEU A 681 -22.45 -22.12 15.49
CA LEU A 681 -21.55 -20.96 15.56
C LEU A 681 -21.44 -20.33 16.95
N GLY A 682 -22.36 -20.60 17.87
CA GLY A 682 -22.37 -20.09 19.25
C GLY A 682 -23.29 -18.89 19.46
N THR A 683 -23.10 -18.16 20.55
CA THR A 683 -23.97 -17.05 20.98
C THR A 683 -23.21 -15.72 21.15
N ALA A 684 -22.05 -15.61 20.48
CA ALA A 684 -21.19 -14.42 20.49
C ALA A 684 -20.59 -14.05 21.85
N GLY A 685 -20.44 -15.04 22.75
CA GLY A 685 -19.77 -14.88 24.04
C GLY A 685 -18.25 -14.67 23.90
N SER A 686 -17.65 -15.22 22.84
CA SER A 686 -16.27 -14.95 22.44
C SER A 686 -16.20 -14.15 21.13
N ALA A 687 -15.06 -13.50 20.88
CA ALA A 687 -14.82 -12.79 19.63
C ALA A 687 -14.86 -13.71 18.39
N ALA A 688 -14.47 -14.99 18.54
CA ALA A 688 -14.50 -15.96 17.44
C ALA A 688 -15.93 -16.33 17.03
N GLU A 689 -16.83 -16.44 18.02
CA GLU A 689 -18.27 -16.64 17.76
C GLU A 689 -18.86 -15.43 17.04
N ALA A 690 -18.55 -14.22 17.54
CA ALA A 690 -19.05 -12.99 16.93
C ALA A 690 -18.58 -12.82 15.48
N LEU A 691 -17.29 -13.10 15.22
CA LEU A 691 -16.72 -13.08 13.88
C LEU A 691 -17.40 -14.11 12.96
N ALA A 692 -17.61 -15.32 13.44
CA ALA A 692 -18.18 -16.40 12.63
C ALA A 692 -19.65 -16.16 12.28
N ILE A 693 -20.48 -15.75 13.25
CA ILE A 693 -21.89 -15.43 12.99
C ILE A 693 -22.00 -14.24 12.04
N GLY A 694 -21.21 -13.19 12.26
CA GLY A 694 -21.21 -12.02 11.38
C GLY A 694 -20.75 -12.34 9.95
N THR A 695 -19.71 -13.17 9.81
CA THR A 695 -19.21 -13.63 8.49
C THR A 695 -20.23 -14.53 7.80
N TYR A 696 -20.84 -15.47 8.53
CA TYR A 696 -21.90 -16.33 8.01
C TYR A 696 -23.07 -15.49 7.46
N ALA A 697 -23.56 -14.54 8.26
CA ALA A 697 -24.66 -13.67 7.87
C ALA A 697 -24.32 -12.84 6.63
N ALA A 698 -23.10 -12.31 6.55
CA ALA A 698 -22.65 -11.53 5.41
C ALA A 698 -22.51 -12.37 4.13
N LEU A 699 -22.02 -13.61 4.23
CA LEU A 699 -21.95 -14.55 3.10
C LEU A 699 -23.34 -15.01 2.65
N ALA A 700 -24.21 -15.40 3.59
CA ALA A 700 -25.55 -15.91 3.30
C ALA A 700 -26.48 -14.85 2.69
N ALA A 701 -26.23 -13.57 2.99
CA ALA A 701 -27.02 -12.44 2.47
C ALA A 701 -26.59 -11.95 1.09
N ASP A 702 -25.45 -12.41 0.55
CA ASP A 702 -24.94 -12.08 -0.79
C ASP A 702 -25.03 -10.58 -1.15
N GLY A 703 -24.53 -9.73 -0.23
CA GLY A 703 -24.51 -8.28 -0.42
C GLY A 703 -25.79 -7.53 -0.01
N ASP A 704 -26.86 -8.22 0.41
CA ASP A 704 -28.03 -7.59 1.03
C ASP A 704 -27.74 -7.22 2.50
N VAL A 705 -27.44 -5.94 2.74
CA VAL A 705 -27.15 -5.41 4.08
C VAL A 705 -28.32 -5.66 5.04
N ASP A 706 -29.56 -5.53 4.59
CA ASP A 706 -30.74 -5.68 5.43
C ASP A 706 -30.95 -7.14 5.87
N ALA A 707 -30.76 -8.07 4.94
CA ALA A 707 -30.79 -9.50 5.25
C ALA A 707 -29.65 -9.90 6.20
N ALA A 708 -28.42 -9.45 5.93
CA ALA A 708 -27.25 -9.76 6.77
C ALA A 708 -27.45 -9.32 8.22
N LEU A 709 -27.94 -8.09 8.40
CA LEU A 709 -28.21 -7.53 9.73
C LEU A 709 -29.28 -8.33 10.48
N ARG A 710 -30.38 -8.71 9.83
CA ARG A 710 -31.44 -9.50 10.46
C ARG A 710 -31.00 -10.92 10.81
N ILE A 711 -30.23 -11.58 9.95
CA ILE A 711 -29.66 -12.91 10.23
C ILE A 711 -28.77 -12.83 11.48
N ALA A 712 -27.91 -11.80 11.55
CA ALA A 712 -26.96 -11.65 12.64
C ALA A 712 -27.58 -11.11 13.95
N ALA A 713 -28.70 -10.39 13.90
CA ALA A 713 -29.34 -9.84 15.10
C ALA A 713 -30.31 -10.82 15.80
N ASN A 714 -30.80 -11.84 15.10
CA ASN A 714 -31.85 -12.73 15.56
C ASN A 714 -31.33 -14.07 16.08
N HIS A 715 -30.53 -14.02 17.14
CA HIS A 715 -30.08 -15.17 17.91
C HIS A 715 -29.82 -14.76 19.37
N SER A 716 -29.70 -15.72 20.27
CA SER A 716 -29.38 -15.50 21.69
C SER A 716 -27.95 -14.95 21.86
N GLY A 717 -27.76 -14.12 22.89
CA GLY A 717 -26.44 -13.64 23.29
C GLY A 717 -26.09 -12.29 22.67
N ASN A 718 -24.81 -12.07 22.33
CA ASN A 718 -24.33 -10.73 21.96
C ASN A 718 -24.66 -10.36 20.49
N SER A 719 -25.95 -10.25 20.19
CA SER A 719 -26.51 -9.96 18.86
C SER A 719 -26.11 -8.58 18.32
N ALA A 720 -25.75 -7.65 19.21
CA ALA A 720 -25.25 -6.34 18.83
C ALA A 720 -23.89 -6.43 18.10
N THR A 721 -22.95 -7.23 18.63
CA THR A 721 -21.62 -7.34 18.02
C THR A 721 -21.65 -8.18 16.74
N THR A 722 -22.46 -9.23 16.67
CA THR A 722 -22.61 -10.03 15.45
C THR A 722 -23.23 -9.23 14.32
N ALA A 723 -24.30 -8.48 14.60
CA ALA A 723 -24.93 -7.59 13.63
C ALA A 723 -23.97 -6.48 13.18
N ALA A 724 -23.15 -5.94 14.08
CA ALA A 724 -22.12 -4.96 13.71
C ALA A 724 -21.04 -5.55 12.79
N VAL A 725 -20.58 -6.78 13.05
CA VAL A 725 -19.62 -7.48 12.18
C VAL A 725 -20.24 -7.78 10.82
N ALA A 726 -21.47 -8.31 10.78
CA ALA A 726 -22.20 -8.57 9.54
C ALA A 726 -22.37 -7.29 8.72
N GLY A 727 -22.85 -6.22 9.35
CA GLY A 727 -23.02 -4.92 8.71
C GLY A 727 -21.71 -4.37 8.15
N ALA A 728 -20.61 -4.46 8.90
CA ALA A 728 -19.29 -4.04 8.41
C ALA A 728 -18.86 -4.82 7.18
N LEU A 729 -18.91 -6.15 7.21
CA LEU A 729 -18.47 -7.00 6.11
C LEU A 729 -19.34 -6.80 4.85
N THR A 730 -20.66 -6.82 5.00
CA THR A 730 -21.57 -6.67 3.86
C THR A 730 -21.48 -5.27 3.25
N ALA A 731 -21.43 -4.21 4.06
CA ALA A 731 -21.34 -2.83 3.57
C ALA A 731 -19.93 -2.44 3.09
N ALA A 732 -18.86 -3.05 3.62
CA ALA A 732 -17.51 -2.91 3.05
C ALA A 732 -17.40 -3.56 1.67
N GLY A 733 -18.12 -4.66 1.43
CA GLY A 733 -18.17 -5.33 0.14
C GLY A 733 -19.02 -4.59 -0.91
N THR A 734 -20.05 -3.86 -0.48
CA THR A 734 -21.08 -3.31 -1.38
C THR A 734 -21.15 -1.78 -1.44
N GLY A 735 -20.60 -1.08 -0.46
CA GLY A 735 -20.60 0.38 -0.36
C GLY A 735 -21.70 0.97 0.53
N ALA A 736 -21.49 2.18 1.07
CA ALA A 736 -22.43 2.83 1.98
C ALA A 736 -23.81 3.09 1.35
N ALA A 737 -23.83 3.37 0.04
CA ALA A 737 -25.07 3.59 -0.71
C ALA A 737 -26.03 2.38 -0.73
N LYS A 738 -25.54 1.19 -0.40
CA LYS A 738 -26.34 -0.05 -0.32
C LYS A 738 -27.00 -0.27 1.03
N ILE A 739 -26.63 0.51 2.05
CA ILE A 739 -27.32 0.49 3.34
C ILE A 739 -28.71 1.13 3.15
N PRO A 740 -29.81 0.42 3.46
CA PRO A 740 -31.14 0.99 3.32
C PRO A 740 -31.31 2.32 4.07
N GLN A 741 -31.91 3.31 3.40
CA GLN A 741 -32.08 4.66 3.96
C GLN A 741 -32.82 4.67 5.31
N ARG A 742 -33.74 3.72 5.54
CA ARG A 742 -34.46 3.61 6.82
C ARG A 742 -33.51 3.38 8.00
N TRP A 743 -32.39 2.71 7.78
CA TRP A 743 -31.39 2.46 8.81
C TRP A 743 -30.54 3.70 9.08
N THR A 744 -30.10 4.40 8.02
CA THR A 744 -29.22 5.56 8.16
C THR A 744 -29.94 6.84 8.58
N ALA A 745 -31.22 7.01 8.20
CA ALA A 745 -32.01 8.19 8.54
C ALA A 745 -32.28 8.33 10.05
N GLU A 746 -32.43 7.20 10.74
CA GLU A 746 -32.69 7.14 12.19
C GLU A 746 -31.43 6.77 12.99
N LEU A 747 -30.23 6.84 12.38
CA LEU A 747 -28.99 6.49 13.07
C LEU A 747 -28.43 7.66 13.87
N GLU A 748 -28.21 7.45 15.17
CA GLU A 748 -27.51 8.40 16.02
C GLU A 748 -26.09 8.66 15.48
N LEU A 749 -25.68 9.93 15.45
CA LEU A 749 -24.36 10.37 14.99
C LEU A 749 -24.04 10.08 13.52
N HIS A 750 -25.02 9.79 12.65
CA HIS A 750 -24.81 9.58 11.22
C HIS A 750 -23.86 10.59 10.57
N ASP A 751 -24.10 11.89 10.75
CA ASP A 751 -23.29 12.95 10.14
C ASP A 751 -21.86 13.01 10.69
N VAL A 752 -21.68 12.65 11.98
CA VAL A 752 -20.36 12.56 12.60
C VAL A 752 -19.59 11.37 12.04
N ILE A 753 -20.25 10.23 11.83
CA ILE A 753 -19.65 9.05 11.18
C ILE A 753 -19.24 9.40 9.75
N ALA A 754 -20.13 10.02 8.98
CA ALA A 754 -19.87 10.43 7.61
C ALA A 754 -18.69 11.41 7.51
N GLN A 755 -18.64 12.43 8.37
CA GLN A 755 -17.55 13.39 8.39
C GLN A 755 -16.22 12.75 8.84
N LEU A 756 -16.23 11.91 9.87
CA LEU A 756 -15.01 11.30 10.40
C LEU A 756 -14.36 10.34 9.38
N THR A 757 -15.18 9.52 8.72
CA THR A 757 -14.71 8.59 7.68
C THR A 757 -14.27 9.33 6.42
N HIS A 758 -14.95 10.42 6.06
CA HIS A 758 -14.50 11.32 5.00
C HIS A 758 -13.11 11.90 5.30
N ASP A 759 -12.91 12.45 6.50
CA ASP A 759 -11.65 13.03 6.91
C ASP A 759 -10.53 11.96 6.95
N ALA A 760 -10.82 10.77 7.48
CA ALA A 760 -9.87 9.66 7.51
C ALA A 760 -9.45 9.26 6.08
N THR A 761 -10.41 9.06 5.18
CA THR A 761 -10.11 8.66 3.79
C THR A 761 -9.50 9.78 2.94
N GLN A 762 -9.57 11.04 3.38
CA GLN A 762 -8.76 12.12 2.83
C GLN A 762 -7.33 12.08 3.35
N GLU A 763 -7.14 11.84 4.65
CA GLU A 763 -5.82 11.73 5.29
C GLU A 763 -4.99 10.54 4.78
N PHE A 764 -5.62 9.39 4.55
CA PHE A 764 -4.99 8.23 3.93
C PHE A 764 -5.00 8.28 2.39
N GLY A 765 -5.52 9.38 1.82
CA GLY A 765 -5.51 9.61 0.38
C GLY A 765 -4.17 10.18 -0.11
N PRO A 766 -3.98 10.30 -1.44
CA PRO A 766 -2.72 10.75 -2.04
C PRO A 766 -2.39 12.22 -1.79
N ARG A 767 -3.39 13.03 -1.39
CA ARG A 767 -3.22 14.47 -1.11
C ARG A 767 -3.95 14.83 0.19
N PRO A 768 -3.39 14.43 1.33
CA PRO A 768 -3.98 14.70 2.63
C PRO A 768 -3.94 16.20 2.95
N PRO A 769 -5.03 16.78 3.47
CA PRO A 769 -5.04 18.19 3.87
C PRO A 769 -4.24 18.40 5.17
N ALA A 770 -4.05 19.66 5.54
CA ALA A 770 -3.55 20.02 6.86
C ALA A 770 -4.69 19.94 7.88
N TRP A 771 -4.46 19.26 9.00
CA TRP A 771 -5.47 18.99 10.03
C TRP A 771 -5.22 19.69 11.35
N ASP A 772 -4.27 20.62 11.38
CA ASP A 772 -3.60 21.20 12.56
C ASP A 772 -4.55 21.61 13.71
N THR A 773 -5.79 21.97 13.38
CA THR A 773 -6.81 22.36 14.36
C THR A 773 -7.84 21.28 14.69
N ARG A 774 -8.13 20.35 13.78
CA ARG A 774 -9.21 19.36 13.92
C ARG A 774 -8.73 18.07 14.57
N TYR A 775 -7.56 17.60 14.13
CA TYR A 775 -6.95 16.35 14.57
C TYR A 775 -5.48 16.59 14.96
N PRO A 776 -5.21 17.18 16.13
CA PRO A 776 -3.84 17.40 16.59
C PRO A 776 -3.10 16.06 16.75
N PRO A 777 -1.87 15.93 16.23
CA PRO A 777 -0.99 14.78 16.53
C PRO A 777 -0.64 14.81 18.03
N THR A 778 -0.63 13.65 18.71
CA THR A 778 -0.47 13.57 20.18
C THR A 778 0.75 12.79 20.63
#